data_AF-A0A661WTI6-F1
#
_entry.id   AF-A0A661WTI6-F1
#
_cell.length_a   1.000
_cell.length_b   1.000
_cell.length_c   1.000
_cell.angle_alpha   90.00
_cell.angle_beta   90.00
_cell.angle_gamma   90.00
#
_symmetry.space_group_name_H-M   'P 1'
#
loop_
_entity.id
_entity.type
_entity.pdbx_description
1 polymer ?
#
loop_
_entity_poly.entity_id
_entity_poly.type
_entity_poly.pdbx_seq_one_letter_code
_entity_poly.pdbx_strand_id
1 'polypeptide(L)'
;MAKKTKRDIEKELREKIQNELHQKFKQTQDKPGPASPEPSLTMDDSSFIKEQEERLLRLSLEEEIYGKYPEFVYCENHLNEARWLTPAELEGEYEFYPVEETRFERFKKRFSKKASLPKIDSPEQKKRMEAMRKEIQEDAKKRIQQFEARKQAMMKSKTSEIEQKIYQEEIDKFYSRKKGYKKYINHLNETRWMTKEEHKNQDEFIDEVETPAQIWRRRGLIALAVLGGFALIWLVSVYNSSEIEDKAYVLVSSNEAKGQLYIDKVLAAGYTEGQVYAVTPGEHEIALLREGFSSKPKYQVITAAKNDTVAVHFTMEAKEFDASGMVRVSAPYPDAGIIVNGEFHGTLENAGLLILPEGNYTIILEKPGYAANPPQQTFRLSTCDTVEMSFTRCWLRNTGKQDSSGRNSEWDLLEVRSNIKNADIYLDGQKTMYKTDYILQRIPLGSHIVRVEKKGYKVYPEEQVVRLNRKEKQSTADFTLTSQVRRVTLNTKPVSGDIFVDGRLLGNGEVNVSLALGEHDIRFGETTLYKPPAVKKIVITEDSPQRLTFTYILNYNVFFKPDQKSNTVVKTGYLFSDNIFHQSNKAGPETELNKTINEKVWKLGYAFQYRNPPGEDALLLNIFIPANLDLSQPLALKLWIYKTKDLYPLILKAGSYYSVNINQYVLRKSILPGHSEKEIGNANYDSFLINEFLHPGNNQILIKTTTSTNSYVMLWKAQVGRP
;
A
#
# COMPACT_ATOMS: atom_id res chain seq x y z
N MET A 1 3.17 23.99 48.60
CA MET A 1 3.33 22.67 47.96
C MET A 1 4.16 22.85 46.70
N ALA A 2 5.40 22.35 46.69
CA ALA A 2 6.31 22.56 45.57
C ALA A 2 5.94 21.66 44.37
N LYS A 3 5.86 22.24 43.15
CA LYS A 3 5.61 21.51 41.90
C LYS A 3 6.83 20.63 41.57
N LYS A 4 6.64 19.31 41.58
CA LYS A 4 7.64 18.34 41.13
C LYS A 4 7.99 18.57 39.65
N THR A 5 9.28 18.55 39.35
CA THR A 5 9.83 18.72 38.01
C THR A 5 9.71 17.44 37.18
N LYS A 6 9.70 17.56 35.84
CA LYS A 6 9.61 16.43 34.90
C LYS A 6 10.66 15.33 35.15
N ARG A 7 11.84 15.71 35.66
CA ARG A 7 12.91 14.78 36.08
C ARG A 7 12.54 13.94 37.31
N ASP A 8 11.76 14.50 38.24
CA ASP A 8 11.36 13.79 39.46
C ASP A 8 10.34 12.69 39.15
N ILE A 9 9.44 12.98 38.21
CA ILE A 9 8.45 12.01 37.69
C ILE A 9 9.16 10.87 36.95
N GLU A 10 10.17 11.19 36.14
CA GLU A 10 10.96 10.17 35.42
C GLU A 10 11.75 9.27 36.36
N LYS A 11 12.31 9.84 37.45
CA LYS A 11 13.05 9.08 38.46
C LYS A 11 12.13 8.14 39.24
N GLU A 12 10.95 8.60 39.64
CA GLU A 12 9.92 7.75 40.28
C GLU A 12 9.47 6.61 39.36
N LEU A 13 9.31 6.88 38.07
CA LEU A 13 8.91 5.86 37.10
C LEU A 13 9.99 4.78 36.94
N ARG A 14 11.28 5.17 36.91
CA ARG A 14 12.42 4.24 36.81
C ARG A 14 12.56 3.36 38.05
N GLU A 15 12.38 3.93 39.25
CA GLU A 15 12.40 3.15 40.51
C GLU A 15 11.23 2.14 40.57
N LYS A 16 10.04 2.54 40.10
CA LYS A 16 8.87 1.66 40.06
C LYS A 16 9.10 0.45 39.14
N ILE A 17 9.68 0.68 37.96
CA ILE A 17 10.01 -0.38 36.99
C ILE A 17 11.09 -1.32 37.53
N GLN A 18 12.13 -0.79 38.19
CA GLN A 18 13.17 -1.63 38.80
C GLN A 18 12.62 -2.54 39.89
N ASN A 19 11.70 -2.03 40.73
CA ASN A 19 11.08 -2.83 41.79
C ASN A 19 10.18 -3.94 41.23
N GLU A 20 9.46 -3.65 40.15
CA GLU A 20 8.59 -4.64 39.48
C GLU A 20 9.42 -5.77 38.83
N LEU A 21 10.56 -5.43 38.24
CA LEU A 21 11.52 -6.40 37.70
C LEU A 21 12.14 -7.27 38.79
N HIS A 22 12.47 -6.68 39.95
CA HIS A 22 13.01 -7.43 41.09
C HIS A 22 11.99 -8.42 41.69
N GLN A 23 10.71 -8.04 41.74
CA GLN A 23 9.64 -8.93 42.19
C GLN A 23 9.41 -10.11 41.23
N LYS A 24 9.41 -9.86 39.91
CA LYS A 24 9.33 -10.94 38.91
C LYS A 24 10.52 -11.89 38.99
N PHE A 25 11.73 -11.36 39.21
CA PHE A 25 12.93 -12.17 39.35
C PHE A 25 12.87 -13.10 40.58
N LYS A 26 12.40 -12.59 41.73
CA LYS A 26 12.20 -13.42 42.94
C LYS A 26 11.15 -14.51 42.75
N GLN A 27 10.04 -14.24 42.05
CA GLN A 27 9.02 -15.25 41.75
C GLN A 27 9.55 -16.40 40.85
N THR A 28 10.66 -16.19 40.14
CA THR A 28 11.23 -17.19 39.24
C THR A 28 12.22 -18.14 39.95
N GLN A 29 12.68 -17.81 41.16
CA GLN A 29 13.67 -18.63 41.89
C GLN A 29 13.08 -19.70 42.82
N ASP A 30 11.77 -19.71 43.08
CA ASP A 30 11.14 -20.61 44.07
C ASP A 30 10.40 -21.84 43.48
N LYS A 31 10.77 -22.32 42.29
CA LYS A 31 10.29 -23.62 41.77
C LYS A 31 11.44 -24.64 41.69
N PRO A 32 11.44 -25.72 42.50
CA PRO A 32 12.41 -26.79 42.36
C PRO A 32 12.04 -27.69 41.17
N GLY A 33 12.98 -27.87 40.24
CA GLY A 33 12.82 -28.74 39.08
C GLY A 33 13.10 -30.22 39.42
N PRO A 34 12.31 -31.17 38.92
CA PRO A 34 12.68 -32.58 38.95
C PRO A 34 13.65 -32.90 37.80
N ALA A 35 14.57 -33.82 38.10
CA ALA A 35 15.67 -34.26 37.24
C ALA A 35 15.20 -34.98 35.96
N SER A 36 15.96 -34.77 34.87
CA SER A 36 15.86 -35.52 33.62
C SER A 36 17.06 -36.45 33.48
N PRO A 37 16.87 -37.75 33.21
CA PRO A 37 17.83 -38.55 32.47
C PRO A 37 17.58 -38.41 30.95
N GLU A 38 18.65 -38.34 30.18
CA GLU A 38 18.70 -38.21 28.72
C GLU A 38 18.07 -39.40 27.99
N PRO A 39 17.39 -39.22 26.84
CA PRO A 39 16.98 -40.32 25.98
C PRO A 39 18.00 -40.59 24.86
N SER A 40 18.42 -41.85 24.79
CA SER A 40 18.95 -42.48 23.58
C SER A 40 17.86 -42.57 22.50
N LEU A 41 18.22 -42.25 21.26
CA LEU A 41 17.38 -42.42 20.07
C LEU A 41 17.06 -43.90 19.80
N THR A 42 15.89 -44.32 20.25
CA THR A 42 15.05 -45.29 19.56
C THR A 42 13.69 -44.63 19.38
N MET A 43 13.33 -44.28 18.15
CA MET A 43 11.95 -43.89 17.85
C MET A 43 11.05 -45.10 18.07
N ASP A 44 10.43 -45.12 19.25
CA ASP A 44 9.33 -46.01 19.57
C ASP A 44 8.07 -45.42 18.90
N ASP A 45 7.56 -46.09 17.86
CA ASP A 45 6.32 -45.78 17.12
C ASP A 45 5.13 -45.49 18.06
N SER A 46 5.19 -45.96 19.31
CA SER A 46 4.18 -45.69 20.34
C SER A 46 4.09 -44.22 20.79
N SER A 47 5.17 -43.44 20.70
CA SER A 47 5.22 -42.05 21.18
C SER A 47 4.58 -41.06 20.19
N PHE A 48 4.85 -41.24 18.90
CA PHE A 48 4.26 -40.44 17.82
C PHE A 48 2.75 -40.68 17.69
N ILE A 49 2.31 -41.93 17.84
CA ILE A 49 0.87 -42.28 17.85
C ILE A 49 0.16 -41.63 19.06
N LYS A 50 0.77 -41.64 20.24
CA LYS A 50 0.23 -40.97 21.44
C LYS A 50 0.11 -39.45 21.26
N GLU A 51 1.09 -38.82 20.61
CA GLU A 51 1.08 -37.37 20.36
C GLU A 51 -0.02 -36.98 19.35
N GLN A 52 -0.25 -37.79 18.31
CA GLN A 52 -1.36 -37.58 17.36
C GLN A 52 -2.73 -37.82 18.01
N GLU A 53 -2.87 -38.86 18.84
CA GLU A 53 -4.09 -39.11 19.62
C GLU A 53 -4.39 -37.95 20.58
N GLU A 54 -3.37 -37.41 21.25
CA GLU A 54 -3.50 -36.29 22.17
C GLU A 54 -3.92 -35.00 21.44
N ARG A 55 -3.34 -34.75 20.25
CA ARG A 55 -3.72 -33.62 19.39
C ARG A 55 -5.18 -33.71 18.95
N LEU A 56 -5.64 -34.88 18.52
CA LEU A 56 -7.05 -35.11 18.12
C LEU A 56 -8.00 -34.99 19.31
N LEU A 57 -7.59 -35.47 20.49
CA LEU A 57 -8.37 -35.36 21.72
C LEU A 57 -8.58 -33.89 22.11
N ARG A 58 -7.49 -33.10 22.08
CA ARG A 58 -7.49 -31.66 22.38
C ARG A 58 -8.41 -30.90 21.44
N LEU A 59 -8.28 -31.12 20.13
CA LEU A 59 -9.15 -30.49 19.13
C LEU A 59 -10.64 -30.79 19.38
N SER A 60 -10.99 -32.03 19.74
CA SER A 60 -12.38 -32.38 20.04
C SER A 60 -12.91 -31.70 21.31
N LEU A 61 -12.07 -31.53 22.33
CA LEU A 61 -12.43 -30.86 23.58
C LEU A 61 -12.55 -29.34 23.38
N GLU A 62 -11.70 -28.74 22.55
CA GLU A 62 -11.77 -27.34 22.16
C GLU A 62 -13.07 -27.06 21.39
N GLU A 63 -13.45 -27.91 20.42
CA GLU A 63 -14.74 -27.81 19.71
C GLU A 63 -15.94 -27.96 20.66
N GLU A 64 -15.87 -28.89 21.64
CA GLU A 64 -16.94 -29.07 22.62
C GLU A 64 -17.07 -27.89 23.60
N ILE A 65 -15.95 -27.29 24.03
CA ILE A 65 -15.93 -26.26 25.07
C ILE A 65 -16.15 -24.88 24.45
N TYR A 66 -15.33 -24.47 23.48
CA TYR A 66 -15.46 -23.15 22.86
C TYR A 66 -16.76 -23.02 22.07
N GLY A 67 -17.22 -24.09 21.42
CA GLY A 67 -18.49 -24.11 20.70
C GLY A 67 -19.74 -23.90 21.58
N LYS A 68 -19.62 -23.95 22.92
CA LYS A 68 -20.71 -23.63 23.86
C LYS A 68 -20.82 -22.13 24.15
N TYR A 69 -19.79 -21.35 23.86
CA TYR A 69 -19.72 -19.92 24.16
C TYR A 69 -19.94 -19.09 22.89
N PRO A 70 -20.98 -18.25 22.81
CA PRO A 70 -21.27 -17.45 21.62
C PRO A 70 -20.22 -16.37 21.31
N GLU A 71 -19.31 -16.07 22.25
CA GLU A 71 -18.24 -15.08 22.12
C GLU A 71 -17.07 -15.57 21.25
N PHE A 72 -16.96 -16.88 21.02
CA PHE A 72 -15.94 -17.47 20.16
C PHE A 72 -16.47 -17.75 18.77
N VAL A 73 -15.63 -17.47 17.79
CA VAL A 73 -15.85 -17.75 16.38
C VAL A 73 -14.81 -18.78 15.94
N TYR A 74 -15.26 -19.77 15.18
CA TYR A 74 -14.38 -20.74 14.57
C TYR A 74 -13.75 -20.12 13.31
N CYS A 75 -12.42 -20.09 13.28
CA CYS A 75 -11.64 -19.44 12.24
C CYS A 75 -10.62 -20.41 11.65
N GLU A 76 -10.37 -20.29 10.35
CA GLU A 76 -9.38 -21.08 9.62
C GLU A 76 -8.42 -20.15 8.87
N ASN A 77 -7.20 -20.60 8.62
CA ASN A 77 -6.24 -19.91 7.77
C ASN A 77 -6.06 -20.63 6.42
N HIS A 78 -5.29 -20.02 5.51
CA HIS A 78 -4.97 -20.56 4.18
C HIS A 78 -4.16 -21.87 4.20
N LEU A 79 -3.71 -22.32 5.38
CA LEU A 79 -2.99 -23.59 5.61
C LEU A 79 -3.91 -24.65 6.25
N ASN A 80 -5.23 -24.42 6.31
CA ASN A 80 -6.22 -25.26 6.97
C ASN A 80 -5.95 -25.46 8.48
N GLU A 81 -5.25 -24.54 9.13
CA GLU A 81 -5.16 -24.53 10.58
C GLU A 81 -6.42 -23.90 11.16
N ALA A 82 -7.10 -24.63 12.04
CA ALA A 82 -8.33 -24.22 12.68
C ALA A 82 -8.11 -23.73 14.12
N ARG A 83 -8.73 -22.61 14.49
CA ARG A 83 -8.68 -22.05 15.85
C ARG A 83 -10.01 -21.40 16.24
N TRP A 84 -10.36 -21.46 17.52
CA TRP A 84 -11.46 -20.69 18.11
C TRP A 84 -10.93 -19.35 18.62
N LEU A 85 -11.39 -18.24 18.06
CA LEU A 85 -10.96 -16.88 18.41
C LEU A 85 -12.14 -16.01 18.81
N THR A 86 -11.94 -15.11 19.77
CA THR A 86 -12.91 -14.03 20.03
C THR A 86 -12.74 -12.93 18.98
N PRO A 87 -13.79 -12.12 18.68
CA PRO A 87 -13.68 -11.02 17.74
C PRO A 87 -12.52 -10.03 18.04
N ALA A 88 -12.18 -9.83 19.32
CA ALA A 88 -11.07 -8.95 19.70
C ALA A 88 -9.67 -9.57 19.48
N GLU A 89 -9.57 -10.90 19.41
CA GLU A 89 -8.33 -11.60 19.06
C GLU A 89 -8.18 -11.69 17.54
N LEU A 90 -9.29 -11.86 16.81
CA LEU A 90 -9.32 -11.85 15.35
C LEU A 90 -8.81 -10.52 14.77
N GLU A 91 -9.08 -9.39 15.42
CA GLU A 91 -8.52 -8.08 15.04
C GLU A 91 -6.99 -8.01 15.05
N GLY A 92 -6.31 -8.90 15.79
CA GLY A 92 -4.84 -8.97 15.88
C GLY A 92 -4.20 -10.08 15.05
N GLU A 93 -4.99 -11.00 14.50
CA GLU A 93 -4.54 -12.22 13.82
C GLU A 93 -5.02 -12.20 12.35
N TYR A 94 -4.32 -11.45 11.49
CA TYR A 94 -4.71 -11.21 10.09
C TYR A 94 -4.69 -12.45 9.19
N GLU A 95 -4.14 -13.57 9.67
CA GLU A 95 -4.01 -14.82 8.90
C GLU A 95 -5.25 -15.72 9.01
N PHE A 96 -6.12 -15.48 10.00
CA PHE A 96 -7.32 -16.28 10.27
C PHE A 96 -8.58 -15.56 9.82
N TYR A 97 -9.49 -16.27 9.16
CA TYR A 97 -10.80 -15.76 8.74
C TYR A 97 -11.94 -16.61 9.31
N PRO A 98 -13.09 -16.01 9.63
CA PRO A 98 -14.22 -16.75 10.18
C PRO A 98 -14.81 -17.68 9.12
N VAL A 99 -15.06 -18.93 9.50
CA VAL A 99 -15.74 -19.89 8.63
C VAL A 99 -17.25 -19.64 8.74
N GLU A 100 -17.88 -19.17 7.66
CA GLU A 100 -19.33 -18.92 7.63
C GLU A 100 -20.12 -20.24 7.60
N GLU A 101 -20.31 -20.88 8.75
CA GLU A 101 -21.20 -22.04 8.85
C GLU A 101 -22.67 -21.61 8.93
N THR A 102 -23.48 -22.08 7.98
CA THR A 102 -24.93 -21.83 7.94
C THR A 102 -25.65 -22.43 9.16
N ARG A 103 -26.76 -21.82 9.61
CA ARG A 103 -27.56 -22.31 10.77
C ARG A 103 -28.01 -23.77 10.60
N PHE A 104 -28.18 -24.23 9.36
CA PHE A 104 -28.58 -25.58 9.01
C PHE A 104 -27.45 -26.61 9.17
N GLU A 105 -26.20 -26.24 8.88
CA GLU A 105 -25.02 -27.10 9.09
C GLU A 105 -24.69 -27.27 10.57
N ARG A 106 -24.83 -26.22 11.37
CA ARG A 106 -24.73 -26.29 12.84
C ARG A 106 -25.77 -27.23 13.46
N PHE A 107 -26.99 -27.26 12.89
CA PHE A 107 -28.03 -28.20 13.31
C PHE A 107 -27.72 -29.63 12.87
N LYS A 108 -27.21 -29.83 11.65
CA LYS A 108 -26.86 -31.16 11.12
C LYS A 108 -25.69 -31.81 11.89
N LYS A 109 -24.68 -31.02 12.30
CA LYS A 109 -23.57 -31.48 13.17
C LYS A 109 -24.04 -31.90 14.58
N ARG A 110 -25.16 -31.37 15.09
CA ARG A 110 -25.75 -31.84 16.36
C ARG A 110 -26.35 -33.25 16.27
N PHE A 111 -26.67 -33.73 15.06
CA PHE A 111 -27.32 -35.03 14.83
C PHE A 111 -26.47 -36.03 14.03
N SER A 112 -25.33 -35.63 13.47
CA SER A 112 -24.38 -36.59 12.87
C SER A 112 -23.60 -37.30 13.97
N LYS A 113 -23.56 -38.64 13.93
CA LYS A 113 -22.74 -39.46 14.83
C LYS A 113 -21.32 -38.91 14.88
N LYS A 114 -20.90 -38.44 16.07
CA LYS A 114 -19.51 -38.04 16.37
C LYS A 114 -18.57 -39.13 15.88
N ALA A 115 -17.51 -38.74 15.19
CA ALA A 115 -16.39 -39.63 14.91
C ALA A 115 -16.04 -40.36 16.22
N SER A 116 -16.03 -41.68 16.18
CA SER A 116 -15.80 -42.48 17.38
C SER A 116 -14.40 -42.19 17.89
N LEU A 117 -14.32 -41.57 19.08
CA LEU A 117 -13.09 -41.42 19.82
C LEU A 117 -12.38 -42.79 19.94
N PRO A 118 -11.04 -42.83 19.92
CA PRO A 118 -10.29 -44.05 20.20
C PRO A 118 -10.76 -44.62 21.55
N LYS A 119 -10.90 -45.95 21.64
CA LYS A 119 -11.39 -46.62 22.86
C LYS A 119 -10.46 -46.28 24.03
N ILE A 120 -10.99 -45.56 25.01
CA ILE A 120 -10.27 -45.15 26.22
C ILE A 120 -10.27 -46.33 27.19
N ASP A 121 -9.28 -47.21 27.05
CA ASP A 121 -9.21 -48.45 27.82
C ASP A 121 -8.37 -48.30 29.11
N SER A 122 -7.60 -47.21 29.28
CA SER A 122 -6.71 -46.99 30.43
C SER A 122 -7.20 -45.91 31.43
N PRO A 123 -7.11 -46.13 32.76
CA PRO A 123 -7.41 -45.12 33.79
C PRO A 123 -6.58 -43.84 33.69
N GLU A 124 -5.35 -43.94 33.17
CA GLU A 124 -4.44 -42.81 33.04
C GLU A 124 -4.87 -41.83 31.93
N GLN A 125 -5.42 -42.37 30.82
CA GLN A 125 -5.95 -41.57 29.72
C GLN A 125 -7.19 -40.76 30.14
N LYS A 126 -8.05 -41.32 31.01
CA LYS A 126 -9.21 -40.60 31.57
C LYS A 126 -8.78 -39.42 32.43
N LYS A 127 -7.78 -39.61 33.30
CA LYS A 127 -7.26 -38.55 34.16
C LYS A 127 -6.63 -37.41 33.35
N ARG A 128 -5.92 -37.72 32.27
CA ARG A 128 -5.34 -36.72 31.36
C ARG A 128 -6.40 -35.95 30.57
N MET A 129 -7.44 -36.63 30.08
CA MET A 129 -8.58 -35.99 29.42
C MET A 129 -9.30 -35.00 30.35
N GLU A 130 -9.54 -35.38 31.60
CA GLU A 130 -10.17 -34.50 32.59
C GLU A 130 -9.32 -33.27 32.90
N ALA A 131 -7.99 -33.45 33.01
CA ALA A 131 -7.06 -32.34 33.20
C ALA A 131 -7.07 -31.36 32.01
N MET A 132 -6.99 -31.88 30.78
CA MET A 132 -7.03 -31.08 29.55
C MET A 132 -8.37 -30.35 29.38
N ARG A 133 -9.48 -31.00 29.72
CA ARG A 133 -10.81 -30.38 29.72
C ARG A 133 -10.89 -29.21 30.71
N LYS A 134 -10.29 -29.35 31.89
CA LYS A 134 -10.24 -28.29 32.90
C LYS A 134 -9.39 -27.11 32.45
N GLU A 135 -8.23 -27.36 31.84
CA GLU A 135 -7.36 -26.34 31.25
C GLU A 135 -8.11 -25.50 30.21
N ILE A 136 -8.76 -26.15 29.23
CA ILE A 136 -9.50 -25.47 28.16
C ILE A 136 -10.69 -24.67 28.73
N GLN A 137 -11.36 -25.16 29.79
CA GLN A 137 -12.43 -24.43 30.46
C GLN A 137 -11.94 -23.17 31.20
N GLU A 138 -10.77 -23.25 31.83
CA GLU A 138 -10.15 -22.10 32.50
C GLU A 138 -9.68 -21.06 31.48
N ASP A 139 -9.11 -21.50 30.35
CA ASP A 139 -8.71 -20.62 29.24
C ASP A 139 -9.91 -19.89 28.63
N ALA A 140 -11.00 -20.62 28.34
CA ALA A 140 -12.24 -20.03 27.82
C ALA A 140 -12.77 -18.92 28.73
N LYS A 141 -12.83 -19.17 30.05
CA LYS A 141 -13.29 -18.16 31.02
C LYS A 141 -12.41 -16.93 31.03
N LYS A 142 -11.08 -17.11 30.99
CA LYS A 142 -10.12 -16.01 31.00
C LYS A 142 -10.25 -15.14 29.75
N ARG A 143 -10.36 -15.74 28.58
CA ARG A 143 -10.49 -15.04 27.29
C ARG A 143 -11.81 -14.28 27.19
N ILE A 144 -12.92 -14.86 27.67
CA ILE A 144 -14.22 -14.15 27.77
C ILE A 144 -14.11 -12.92 28.68
N GLN A 145 -13.51 -13.06 29.87
CA GLN A 145 -13.32 -11.93 30.78
C GLN A 145 -12.49 -10.80 30.16
N GLN A 146 -11.43 -11.14 29.42
CA GLN A 146 -10.61 -10.15 28.70
C GLN A 146 -11.40 -9.45 27.60
N PHE A 147 -12.20 -10.19 26.82
CA PHE A 147 -13.06 -9.65 25.78
C PHE A 147 -14.09 -8.66 26.36
N GLU A 148 -14.78 -9.03 27.45
CA GLU A 148 -15.76 -8.16 28.11
C GLU A 148 -15.12 -6.89 28.69
N ALA A 149 -13.95 -7.01 29.32
CA ALA A 149 -13.22 -5.86 29.86
C ALA A 149 -12.82 -4.87 28.76
N ARG A 150 -12.36 -5.36 27.61
CA ARG A 150 -11.99 -4.53 26.46
C ARG A 150 -13.20 -3.84 25.84
N LYS A 151 -14.34 -4.54 25.75
CA LYS A 151 -15.62 -3.98 25.31
C LYS A 151 -16.11 -2.85 26.24
N GLN A 152 -16.02 -3.04 27.55
CA GLN A 152 -16.39 -2.00 28.53
C GLN A 152 -15.46 -0.79 28.48
N ALA A 153 -14.15 -0.99 28.29
CA ALA A 153 -13.19 0.10 28.12
C ALA A 153 -13.49 0.94 26.86
N MET A 154 -13.82 0.28 25.74
CA MET A 154 -14.22 0.96 24.51
C MET A 154 -15.51 1.79 24.70
N MET A 155 -16.50 1.24 25.41
CA MET A 155 -17.74 1.96 25.73
C MET A 155 -17.48 3.19 26.61
N LYS A 156 -16.59 3.07 27.62
CA LYS A 156 -16.17 4.19 28.47
C LYS A 156 -15.45 5.30 27.68
N SER A 157 -14.60 4.95 26.73
CA SER A 157 -13.94 5.90 25.83
C SER A 157 -14.97 6.68 25.02
N LYS A 158 -15.93 5.98 24.39
CA LYS A 158 -17.00 6.61 23.61
C LYS A 158 -17.88 7.54 24.45
N THR A 159 -18.21 7.16 25.69
CA THR A 159 -18.96 8.07 26.60
C THR A 159 -18.14 9.29 26.98
N SER A 160 -16.82 9.17 27.19
CA SER A 160 -15.96 10.33 27.50
C SER A 160 -15.87 11.31 26.32
N GLU A 161 -15.87 10.81 25.08
CA GLU A 161 -15.91 11.64 23.87
C GLU A 161 -17.25 12.38 23.74
N ILE A 162 -18.36 11.70 24.05
CA ILE A 162 -19.69 12.32 24.08
C ILE A 162 -19.76 13.40 25.16
N GLU A 163 -19.24 13.14 26.36
CA GLU A 163 -19.17 14.12 27.45
C GLU A 163 -18.32 15.36 27.07
N GLN A 164 -17.17 15.16 26.44
CA GLN A 164 -16.34 16.25 25.92
C GLN A 164 -17.07 17.08 24.85
N LYS A 165 -17.82 16.41 23.97
CA LYS A 165 -18.63 17.08 22.94
C LYS A 165 -19.76 17.90 23.56
N ILE A 166 -20.49 17.34 24.52
CA ILE A 166 -21.55 18.06 25.26
C ILE A 166 -20.96 19.26 26.00
N TYR A 167 -19.80 19.09 26.64
CA TYR A 167 -19.10 20.17 27.34
C TYR A 167 -18.70 21.32 26.38
N GLN A 168 -18.20 20.99 25.19
CA GLN A 168 -17.91 21.98 24.14
C GLN A 168 -19.18 22.68 23.63
N GLU A 169 -20.28 21.94 23.43
CA GLU A 169 -21.56 22.53 23.03
C GLU A 169 -22.12 23.50 24.09
N GLU A 170 -21.97 23.20 25.38
CA GLU A 170 -22.39 24.10 26.47
C GLU A 170 -21.48 25.33 26.58
N ILE A 171 -20.16 25.19 26.38
CA ILE A 171 -19.23 26.33 26.24
C ILE A 171 -19.64 27.24 25.08
N ASP A 172 -19.92 26.66 23.91
CA ASP A 172 -20.35 27.41 22.73
C ASP A 172 -21.67 28.15 22.98
N LYS A 173 -22.66 27.51 23.62
CA LYS A 173 -23.91 28.17 24.03
C LYS A 173 -23.69 29.31 25.03
N PHE A 174 -22.76 29.14 25.98
CA PHE A 174 -22.47 30.13 27.00
C PHE A 174 -21.80 31.39 26.41
N TYR A 175 -20.72 31.21 25.64
CA TYR A 175 -19.96 32.34 25.11
C TYR A 175 -20.61 33.01 23.89
N SER A 176 -21.37 32.27 23.07
CA SER A 176 -22.14 32.86 21.95
C SER A 176 -23.18 33.89 22.40
N ARG A 177 -23.66 33.78 23.64
CA ARG A 177 -24.62 34.73 24.24
C ARG A 177 -23.96 35.93 24.90
N LYS A 178 -22.64 35.93 25.11
CA LYS A 178 -21.91 37.04 25.74
C LYS A 178 -21.45 38.07 24.70
N LYS A 179 -21.85 39.33 24.91
CA LYS A 179 -21.46 40.45 24.05
C LYS A 179 -19.95 40.70 24.12
N GLY A 180 -19.28 40.69 22.96
CA GLY A 180 -17.84 40.99 22.84
C GLY A 180 -16.91 39.78 22.68
N TYR A 181 -17.42 38.56 22.88
CA TYR A 181 -16.69 37.32 22.62
C TYR A 181 -16.94 36.82 21.20
N LYS A 182 -15.86 36.37 20.54
CA LYS A 182 -15.86 35.76 19.21
C LYS A 182 -15.06 34.46 19.26
N LYS A 183 -15.41 33.50 18.40
CA LYS A 183 -14.73 32.21 18.31
C LYS A 183 -13.63 32.31 17.24
N TYR A 184 -12.40 31.96 17.59
CA TYR A 184 -11.25 32.00 16.70
C TYR A 184 -10.64 30.59 16.54
N ILE A 185 -9.97 30.33 15.42
CA ILE A 185 -9.31 29.05 15.11
C ILE A 185 -7.81 29.25 14.85
N ASN A 186 -6.98 28.29 15.31
CA ASN A 186 -5.54 28.27 15.04
C ASN A 186 -5.17 27.33 13.88
N HIS A 187 -3.88 27.29 13.52
CA HIS A 187 -3.33 26.42 12.48
C HIS A 187 -3.41 24.90 12.80
N LEU A 188 -3.77 24.54 14.03
CA LEU A 188 -3.99 23.15 14.49
C LEU A 188 -5.49 22.79 14.56
N ASN A 189 -6.38 23.64 14.01
CA ASN A 189 -7.83 23.52 14.08
C ASN A 189 -8.44 23.56 15.50
N GLU A 190 -7.69 24.02 16.50
CA GLU A 190 -8.23 24.25 17.84
C GLU A 190 -9.03 25.56 17.85
N THR A 191 -10.17 25.57 18.55
CA THR A 191 -11.05 26.74 18.61
C THR A 191 -11.15 27.30 20.01
N ARG A 192 -11.18 28.63 20.13
CA ARG A 192 -11.25 29.31 21.42
C ARG A 192 -12.13 30.55 21.35
N TRP A 193 -12.98 30.73 22.37
CA TRP A 193 -13.74 31.97 22.57
C TRP A 193 -12.87 33.01 23.25
N MET A 194 -12.72 34.18 22.61
CA MET A 194 -11.90 35.27 23.11
C MET A 194 -12.51 36.62 22.75
N THR A 195 -12.14 37.65 23.49
CA THR A 195 -12.45 39.02 23.12
C THR A 195 -11.51 39.51 22.00
N LYS A 196 -11.92 40.58 21.31
CA LYS A 196 -11.10 41.19 20.24
C LYS A 196 -9.75 41.71 20.74
N GLU A 197 -9.66 42.12 22.01
CA GLU A 197 -8.41 42.59 22.63
C GLU A 197 -7.50 41.42 23.01
N GLU A 198 -8.04 40.33 23.55
CA GLU A 198 -7.28 39.10 23.83
C GLU A 198 -6.70 38.48 22.55
N HIS A 199 -7.49 38.43 21.47
CA HIS A 199 -7.03 37.94 20.17
C HIS A 199 -5.88 38.78 19.60
N LYS A 200 -5.94 40.11 19.74
CA LYS A 200 -4.86 41.00 19.26
C LYS A 200 -3.53 40.77 19.98
N ASN A 201 -3.57 40.19 21.18
CA ASN A 201 -2.39 39.90 21.98
C ASN A 201 -1.95 38.43 21.88
N GLN A 202 -2.55 37.64 20.97
CA GLN A 202 -2.23 36.23 20.74
C GLN A 202 -2.00 35.95 19.26
N ASP A 203 -0.79 35.52 18.91
CA ASP A 203 -0.41 35.23 17.51
C ASP A 203 -0.86 33.83 17.02
N GLU A 204 -1.38 32.98 17.92
CA GLU A 204 -1.70 31.58 17.60
C GLU A 204 -3.01 31.41 16.83
N PHE A 205 -3.99 32.28 17.05
CA PHE A 205 -5.33 32.19 16.44
C PHE A 205 -5.43 33.19 15.29
N ILE A 206 -5.84 32.71 14.11
CA ILE A 206 -5.63 33.42 12.83
C ILE A 206 -6.96 33.92 12.25
N ASP A 207 -7.98 33.06 12.30
CA ASP A 207 -9.26 33.31 11.63
C ASP A 207 -10.44 33.36 12.61
N GLU A 208 -11.37 34.29 12.37
CA GLU A 208 -12.66 34.34 13.07
C GLU A 208 -13.61 33.29 12.47
N VAL A 209 -14.14 32.42 13.33
CA VAL A 209 -15.07 31.36 12.93
C VAL A 209 -16.47 31.95 12.80
N GLU A 210 -17.01 31.95 11.58
CA GLU A 210 -18.40 32.40 11.31
C GLU A 210 -19.41 31.56 12.09
N THR A 211 -20.36 32.21 12.77
CA THR A 211 -21.41 31.50 13.50
C THR A 211 -22.42 30.84 12.55
N PRO A 212 -23.08 29.73 12.95
CA PRO A 212 -24.11 29.08 12.13
C PRO A 212 -25.24 30.02 11.70
N ALA A 213 -25.59 31.00 12.53
CA ALA A 213 -26.60 32.03 12.23
C ALA A 213 -26.13 33.00 11.13
N GLN A 214 -24.85 33.37 11.09
CA GLN A 214 -24.28 34.21 10.03
C GLN A 214 -24.23 33.47 8.69
N ILE A 215 -23.84 32.19 8.72
CA ILE A 215 -23.84 31.31 7.55
C ILE A 215 -25.28 31.16 7.00
N TRP A 216 -26.27 30.94 7.89
CA TRP A 216 -27.68 30.86 7.51
C TRP A 216 -28.22 32.17 6.93
N ARG A 217 -27.87 33.33 7.50
CA ARG A 217 -28.27 34.64 6.95
C ARG A 217 -27.68 34.91 5.57
N ARG A 218 -26.40 34.59 5.37
CA ARG A 218 -25.72 34.74 4.07
C ARG A 218 -26.32 33.81 3.02
N ARG A 219 -26.55 32.54 3.37
CA ARG A 219 -27.23 31.57 2.49
C ARG A 219 -28.68 31.97 2.20
N GLY A 220 -29.41 32.49 3.19
CA GLY A 220 -30.76 33.03 3.03
C GLY A 220 -30.81 34.24 2.09
N LEU A 221 -29.85 35.16 2.20
CA LEU A 221 -29.73 36.32 1.30
C LEU A 221 -29.40 35.90 -0.14
N ILE A 222 -28.51 34.92 -0.32
CA ILE A 222 -28.20 34.34 -1.63
C ILE A 222 -29.44 33.65 -2.21
N ALA A 223 -30.16 32.87 -1.41
CA ALA A 223 -31.39 32.20 -1.83
C ALA A 223 -32.50 33.19 -2.20
N LEU A 224 -32.65 34.29 -1.45
CA LEU A 224 -33.60 35.38 -1.78
C LEU A 224 -33.21 36.10 -3.07
N ALA A 225 -31.92 36.36 -3.30
CA ALA A 225 -31.44 36.97 -4.55
C ALA A 225 -31.68 36.05 -5.76
N VAL A 226 -31.45 34.73 -5.58
CA VAL A 226 -31.74 33.72 -6.61
C VAL A 226 -33.24 33.61 -6.88
N LEU A 227 -34.06 33.55 -5.83
CA LEU A 227 -35.53 33.52 -5.97
C LEU A 227 -36.08 34.80 -6.59
N GLY A 228 -35.54 35.97 -6.23
CA GLY A 228 -35.89 37.24 -6.86
C GLY A 228 -35.49 37.29 -8.33
N GLY A 229 -34.32 36.76 -8.68
CA GLY A 229 -33.88 36.59 -10.06
C GLY A 229 -34.79 35.67 -10.86
N PHE A 230 -35.17 34.51 -10.30
CA PHE A 230 -36.12 33.58 -10.91
C PHE A 230 -37.53 34.18 -11.03
N ALA A 231 -37.99 34.93 -10.04
CA ALA A 231 -39.28 35.62 -10.10
C ALA A 231 -39.29 36.72 -11.18
N LEU A 232 -38.16 37.41 -11.38
CA LEU A 232 -38.01 38.39 -12.46
C LEU A 232 -37.97 37.71 -13.83
N ILE A 233 -37.24 36.61 -13.97
CA ILE A 233 -37.21 35.78 -15.20
C ILE A 233 -38.60 35.22 -15.49
N TRP A 234 -39.32 34.76 -14.46
CA TRP A 234 -40.69 34.25 -14.58
C TRP A 234 -41.68 35.36 -14.93
N LEU A 235 -41.58 36.55 -14.34
CA LEU A 235 -42.40 37.73 -14.71
C LEU A 235 -42.13 38.19 -16.14
N VAL A 236 -40.87 38.21 -16.58
CA VAL A 236 -40.50 38.50 -17.98
C VAL A 236 -41.00 37.41 -18.92
N SER A 237 -40.98 36.15 -18.49
CA SER A 237 -41.54 35.03 -19.25
C SER A 237 -43.05 35.13 -19.37
N VAL A 238 -43.78 35.36 -18.27
CA VAL A 238 -45.25 35.45 -18.25
C VAL A 238 -45.75 36.68 -19.02
N TYR A 239 -45.03 37.79 -18.99
CA TYR A 239 -45.35 38.98 -19.79
C TYR A 239 -45.12 38.77 -21.30
N ASN A 240 -44.18 37.90 -21.68
CA ASN A 240 -43.91 37.56 -23.09
C ASN A 240 -44.75 36.38 -23.62
N SER A 241 -45.52 35.68 -22.78
CA SER A 241 -46.27 34.47 -23.18
C SER A 241 -47.75 34.70 -23.48
N SER A 242 -48.20 35.95 -23.63
CA SER A 242 -49.56 36.27 -24.08
C SER A 242 -49.65 36.50 -25.59
N GLU A 243 -49.05 35.62 -26.39
CA GLU A 243 -49.37 35.47 -27.80
C GLU A 243 -49.83 34.03 -28.05
N ILE A 244 -50.97 33.93 -28.73
CA ILE A 244 -51.69 32.68 -29.05
C ILE A 244 -50.77 31.80 -29.90
N GLU A 245 -50.30 30.68 -29.36
CA GLU A 245 -49.44 29.74 -30.10
C GLU A 245 -50.20 29.08 -31.25
N ASP A 246 -49.71 29.31 -32.46
CA ASP A 246 -50.11 28.59 -33.65
C ASP A 246 -49.55 27.17 -33.56
N LYS A 247 -50.39 26.16 -33.28
CA LYS A 247 -49.97 24.74 -33.16
C LYS A 247 -50.29 23.98 -34.42
N ALA A 248 -49.41 23.04 -34.81
CA ALA A 248 -49.66 22.05 -35.85
C ALA A 248 -49.47 20.65 -35.27
N TYR A 249 -49.91 19.62 -35.99
CA TYR A 249 -49.95 18.25 -35.48
C TYR A 249 -49.41 17.24 -36.50
N VAL A 250 -48.81 16.16 -36.00
CA VAL A 250 -48.31 15.05 -36.81
C VAL A 250 -48.87 13.74 -36.27
N LEU A 251 -49.47 12.94 -37.14
CA LEU A 251 -49.94 11.60 -36.82
C LEU A 251 -48.96 10.58 -37.40
N VAL A 252 -48.27 9.83 -36.53
CA VAL A 252 -47.28 8.83 -36.96
C VAL A 252 -47.88 7.43 -36.83
N SER A 253 -47.77 6.64 -37.90
CA SER A 253 -48.20 5.24 -37.93
C SER A 253 -47.07 4.31 -38.40
N SER A 254 -47.10 3.05 -37.97
CA SER A 254 -46.13 2.05 -38.37
C SER A 254 -46.72 0.64 -38.32
N ASN A 255 -46.16 -0.28 -39.10
CA ASN A 255 -46.47 -1.71 -38.98
C ASN A 255 -45.99 -2.32 -37.64
N GLU A 256 -45.16 -1.60 -36.88
CA GLU A 256 -44.62 -2.02 -35.59
C GLU A 256 -44.94 -1.01 -34.48
N ALA A 257 -45.62 -1.45 -33.42
CA ALA A 257 -46.10 -0.57 -32.33
C ALA A 257 -45.01 -0.10 -31.35
N LYS A 258 -43.73 -0.42 -31.59
CA LYS A 258 -42.61 -0.10 -30.69
C LYS A 258 -41.51 0.60 -31.45
N GLY A 259 -40.95 1.66 -30.86
CA GLY A 259 -39.85 2.43 -31.43
C GLY A 259 -39.60 3.72 -30.67
N GLN A 260 -38.62 4.48 -31.13
CA GLN A 260 -38.30 5.82 -30.68
C GLN A 260 -38.60 6.78 -31.82
N LEU A 261 -39.57 7.68 -31.58
CA LEU A 261 -39.93 8.73 -32.54
C LEU A 261 -39.03 9.95 -32.30
N TYR A 262 -38.41 10.42 -33.36
CA TYR A 262 -37.61 11.63 -33.40
C TYR A 262 -38.29 12.65 -34.32
N ILE A 263 -38.42 13.88 -33.83
CA ILE A 263 -38.89 15.04 -34.58
C ILE A 263 -37.73 16.04 -34.57
N ASP A 264 -37.21 16.39 -35.74
CA ASP A 264 -36.02 17.23 -35.92
C ASP A 264 -34.82 16.73 -35.10
N LYS A 265 -34.61 15.41 -35.10
CA LYS A 265 -33.56 14.69 -34.34
C LYS A 265 -33.70 14.81 -32.81
N VAL A 266 -34.81 15.33 -32.30
CA VAL A 266 -35.14 15.38 -30.86
C VAL A 266 -36.11 14.26 -30.52
N LEU A 267 -35.86 13.53 -29.44
CA LEU A 267 -36.71 12.44 -28.98
C LEU A 267 -38.09 12.98 -28.53
N ALA A 268 -39.16 12.52 -29.18
CA ALA A 268 -40.53 12.76 -28.72
C ALA A 268 -40.80 11.91 -27.46
N ALA A 269 -41.83 12.23 -26.67
CA ALA A 269 -42.12 11.60 -25.36
C ALA A 269 -42.50 10.09 -25.38
N GLY A 270 -42.04 9.33 -26.38
CA GLY A 270 -42.32 7.92 -26.65
C GLY A 270 -43.18 7.76 -27.91
N TYR A 271 -42.92 6.71 -28.70
CA TYR A 271 -43.78 6.35 -29.83
C TYR A 271 -44.96 5.49 -29.36
N THR A 272 -46.17 5.94 -29.67
CA THR A 272 -47.39 5.15 -29.58
C THR A 272 -48.11 5.17 -30.93
N GLU A 273 -48.52 4.01 -31.40
CA GLU A 273 -49.29 3.86 -32.66
C GLU A 273 -50.56 4.71 -32.62
N GLY A 274 -50.76 5.56 -33.63
CA GLY A 274 -51.95 6.41 -33.76
C GLY A 274 -51.99 7.61 -32.81
N GLN A 275 -50.92 7.88 -32.06
CA GLN A 275 -50.82 9.10 -31.25
C GLN A 275 -50.47 10.32 -32.11
N VAL A 276 -51.09 11.45 -31.79
CA VAL A 276 -50.83 12.74 -32.43
C VAL A 276 -49.79 13.52 -31.62
N TYR A 277 -48.78 14.05 -32.30
CA TYR A 277 -47.69 14.84 -31.69
C TYR A 277 -47.82 16.30 -32.12
N ALA A 278 -47.74 17.21 -31.16
CA ALA A 278 -47.76 18.64 -31.44
C ALA A 278 -46.39 19.10 -31.97
N VAL A 279 -46.40 19.84 -33.07
CA VAL A 279 -45.23 20.46 -33.69
C VAL A 279 -45.51 21.94 -33.97
N THR A 280 -44.46 22.71 -34.21
CA THR A 280 -44.60 24.09 -34.69
C THR A 280 -45.11 24.10 -36.14
N PRO A 281 -45.76 25.15 -36.63
CA PRO A 281 -46.04 25.29 -38.05
C PRO A 281 -44.72 25.49 -38.82
N GLY A 282 -44.48 24.68 -39.85
CA GLY A 282 -43.21 24.69 -40.58
C GLY A 282 -42.81 23.34 -41.16
N GLU A 283 -41.59 23.28 -41.69
CA GLU A 283 -40.98 22.03 -42.15
C GLU A 283 -40.37 21.26 -40.98
N HIS A 284 -40.66 19.96 -40.90
CA HIS A 284 -40.20 19.06 -39.84
C HIS A 284 -39.68 17.75 -40.42
N GLU A 285 -38.56 17.26 -39.89
CA GLU A 285 -37.98 15.95 -40.20
C GLU A 285 -38.44 14.91 -39.17
N ILE A 286 -39.18 13.91 -39.62
CA ILE A 286 -39.71 12.83 -38.77
C ILE A 286 -38.92 11.56 -39.03
N ALA A 287 -38.39 10.93 -37.98
CA ALA A 287 -37.69 9.65 -38.06
C ALA A 287 -38.21 8.69 -36.96
N LEU A 288 -38.51 7.45 -37.34
CA LEU A 288 -38.86 6.40 -36.39
C LEU A 288 -37.74 5.36 -36.38
N LEU A 289 -37.14 5.13 -35.21
CA LEU A 289 -36.01 4.22 -35.04
C LEU A 289 -36.35 3.09 -34.06
N ARG A 290 -35.88 1.88 -34.36
CA ARG A 290 -35.99 0.73 -33.47
C ARG A 290 -34.76 -0.15 -33.60
N GLU A 291 -34.21 -0.57 -32.46
CA GLU A 291 -33.08 -1.50 -32.41
C GLU A 291 -33.43 -2.82 -33.11
N GLY A 292 -32.55 -3.27 -34.01
CA GLY A 292 -32.74 -4.50 -34.79
C GLY A 292 -33.66 -4.36 -36.03
N PHE A 293 -34.16 -3.16 -36.35
CA PHE A 293 -35.03 -2.92 -37.51
C PHE A 293 -34.49 -1.80 -38.42
N SER A 294 -34.90 -1.82 -39.69
CA SER A 294 -34.71 -0.75 -40.67
C SER A 294 -36.04 -0.09 -40.97
N SER A 295 -36.13 1.23 -40.77
CA SER A 295 -37.29 2.00 -41.19
C SER A 295 -37.24 2.34 -42.68
N LYS A 296 -38.38 2.25 -43.35
CA LYS A 296 -38.60 2.71 -44.72
C LYS A 296 -39.84 3.62 -44.76
N PRO A 297 -39.71 4.88 -45.18
CA PRO A 297 -38.44 5.59 -45.46
C PRO A 297 -37.61 5.80 -44.17
N LYS A 298 -36.32 6.14 -44.30
CA LYS A 298 -35.44 6.38 -43.13
C LYS A 298 -35.90 7.59 -42.31
N TYR A 299 -36.34 8.63 -43.01
CA TYR A 299 -36.97 9.83 -42.45
C TYR A 299 -37.99 10.37 -43.46
N GLN A 300 -38.93 11.20 -43.01
CA GLN A 300 -39.87 11.95 -43.84
C GLN A 300 -39.81 13.42 -43.48
N VAL A 301 -39.66 14.28 -44.48
CA VAL A 301 -39.80 15.73 -44.30
C VAL A 301 -41.25 16.09 -44.62
N ILE A 302 -41.91 16.74 -43.68
CA ILE A 302 -43.30 17.18 -43.82
C ILE A 302 -43.39 18.69 -43.59
N THR A 303 -44.39 19.34 -44.18
CA THR A 303 -44.70 20.74 -43.92
C THR A 303 -46.06 20.80 -43.24
N ALA A 304 -46.09 21.17 -41.96
CA ALA A 304 -47.30 21.23 -41.16
C ALA A 304 -47.83 22.67 -41.08
N ALA A 305 -49.06 22.90 -41.56
CA ALA A 305 -49.72 24.20 -41.46
C ALA A 305 -50.38 24.38 -40.08
N LYS A 306 -50.66 25.63 -39.71
CA LYS A 306 -51.36 25.96 -38.47
C LYS A 306 -52.70 25.21 -38.36
N ASN A 307 -52.93 24.57 -37.21
CA ASN A 307 -54.06 23.69 -36.89
C ASN A 307 -54.26 22.49 -37.84
N ASP A 308 -53.27 22.17 -38.67
CA ASP A 308 -53.30 21.02 -39.56
C ASP A 308 -52.74 19.77 -38.88
N THR A 309 -53.15 18.59 -39.34
CA THR A 309 -52.61 17.30 -38.89
C THR A 309 -52.06 16.53 -40.08
N VAL A 310 -50.74 16.40 -40.16
CA VAL A 310 -50.07 15.68 -41.25
C VAL A 310 -49.80 14.25 -40.82
N ALA A 311 -50.29 13.28 -41.60
CA ALA A 311 -50.06 11.86 -41.33
C ALA A 311 -48.78 11.35 -42.03
N VAL A 312 -47.95 10.61 -41.29
CA VAL A 312 -46.75 9.93 -41.80
C VAL A 312 -46.77 8.45 -41.44
N HIS A 313 -46.26 7.63 -42.35
CA HIS A 313 -46.23 6.17 -42.18
C HIS A 313 -44.82 5.60 -42.36
N PHE A 314 -44.41 4.69 -41.47
CA PHE A 314 -43.11 4.01 -41.52
C PHE A 314 -43.28 2.48 -41.56
N THR A 315 -42.60 1.82 -42.48
CA THR A 315 -42.50 0.35 -42.52
C THR A 315 -41.18 -0.09 -41.90
N MET A 316 -41.23 -0.95 -40.89
CA MET A 316 -40.09 -1.56 -40.20
C MET A 316 -39.81 -2.96 -40.76
N GLU A 317 -38.57 -3.21 -41.14
CA GLU A 317 -38.06 -4.51 -41.58
C GLU A 317 -36.94 -4.99 -40.64
N ALA A 318 -36.97 -6.25 -40.19
CA ALA A 318 -35.94 -6.79 -39.30
C ALA A 318 -34.56 -6.85 -40.00
N LYS A 319 -33.51 -6.43 -39.29
CA LYS A 319 -32.12 -6.53 -39.75
C LYS A 319 -31.49 -7.80 -39.13
N GLU A 320 -31.20 -8.80 -39.96
CA GLU A 320 -30.43 -9.99 -39.56
C GLU A 320 -28.95 -9.81 -39.91
N PHE A 321 -28.06 -10.12 -38.96
CA PHE A 321 -26.61 -10.02 -39.14
C PHE A 321 -25.93 -11.33 -38.72
N ASP A 322 -25.35 -12.06 -39.68
CA ASP A 322 -24.58 -13.29 -39.39
C ASP A 322 -23.19 -13.01 -38.78
N ALA A 323 -22.69 -11.77 -38.95
CA ALA A 323 -21.34 -11.34 -38.60
C ALA A 323 -21.39 -9.88 -38.08
N SER A 324 -21.50 -9.69 -36.76
CA SER A 324 -21.61 -8.36 -36.12
C SER A 324 -20.65 -8.17 -34.94
N GLY A 325 -20.39 -6.91 -34.61
CA GLY A 325 -19.62 -6.47 -33.44
C GLY A 325 -20.36 -5.36 -32.67
N MET A 326 -19.92 -5.08 -31.45
CA MET A 326 -20.49 -4.10 -30.53
C MET A 326 -19.67 -2.81 -30.49
N VAL A 327 -20.34 -1.66 -30.50
CA VAL A 327 -19.72 -0.35 -30.39
C VAL A 327 -20.38 0.44 -29.27
N ARG A 328 -19.60 0.84 -28.27
CA ARG A 328 -20.09 1.69 -27.16
C ARG A 328 -19.56 3.11 -27.32
N VAL A 329 -20.47 4.05 -27.45
CA VAL A 329 -20.17 5.49 -27.57
C VAL A 329 -20.48 6.18 -26.24
N SER A 330 -19.56 7.00 -25.75
CA SER A 330 -19.72 7.77 -24.50
C SER A 330 -19.35 9.24 -24.67
N ALA A 331 -20.16 10.14 -24.12
CA ALA A 331 -19.92 11.58 -24.13
C ALA A 331 -20.69 12.27 -22.98
N PRO A 332 -20.24 13.44 -22.50
CA PRO A 332 -20.87 14.17 -21.41
C PRO A 332 -22.14 14.95 -21.82
N TYR A 333 -22.81 14.53 -22.90
CA TYR A 333 -24.04 15.13 -23.42
C TYR A 333 -24.96 14.02 -23.97
N PRO A 334 -25.86 13.48 -23.14
CA PRO A 334 -26.68 12.31 -23.49
C PRO A 334 -27.67 12.58 -24.64
N ASP A 335 -27.98 13.84 -24.91
CA ASP A 335 -28.91 14.30 -25.94
C ASP A 335 -28.30 14.46 -27.35
N ALA A 336 -27.01 14.19 -27.56
CA ALA A 336 -26.44 14.28 -28.92
C ALA A 336 -26.91 13.14 -29.82
N GLY A 337 -27.16 13.48 -31.08
CA GLY A 337 -27.40 12.53 -32.16
C GLY A 337 -26.14 11.78 -32.56
N ILE A 338 -26.24 10.46 -32.70
CA ILE A 338 -25.17 9.61 -33.20
C ILE A 338 -25.35 9.44 -34.72
N ILE A 339 -24.32 9.82 -35.48
CA ILE A 339 -24.27 9.60 -36.92
C ILE A 339 -23.22 8.54 -37.24
N VAL A 340 -23.63 7.45 -37.88
CA VAL A 340 -22.76 6.36 -38.34
C VAL A 340 -22.72 6.38 -39.86
N ASN A 341 -21.55 6.60 -40.46
CA ASN A 341 -21.38 6.68 -41.92
C ASN A 341 -22.36 7.65 -42.63
N GLY A 342 -22.76 8.72 -41.95
CA GLY A 342 -23.71 9.71 -42.46
C GLY A 342 -25.19 9.41 -42.16
N GLU A 343 -25.50 8.29 -41.51
CA GLU A 343 -26.87 7.92 -41.11
C GLU A 343 -27.13 8.21 -39.63
N PHE A 344 -28.31 8.71 -39.28
CA PHE A 344 -28.70 8.98 -37.89
C PHE A 344 -29.18 7.70 -37.19
N HIS A 345 -28.59 7.40 -36.03
CA HIS A 345 -28.86 6.17 -35.26
C HIS A 345 -29.53 6.44 -33.89
N GLY A 346 -30.02 7.66 -33.66
CA GLY A 346 -30.65 8.05 -32.40
C GLY A 346 -29.74 8.86 -31.48
N THR A 347 -30.20 9.14 -30.27
CA THR A 347 -29.45 9.93 -29.28
C THR A 347 -28.56 9.06 -28.40
N LEU A 348 -27.48 9.63 -27.86
CA LEU A 348 -26.52 8.91 -27.02
C LEU A 348 -27.14 8.24 -25.79
N GLU A 349 -28.13 8.87 -25.15
CA GLU A 349 -28.89 8.34 -24.02
C GLU A 349 -29.60 7.03 -24.36
N ASN A 350 -30.09 6.93 -25.60
CA ASN A 350 -31.03 5.90 -26.02
C ASN A 350 -30.41 4.87 -26.97
N ALA A 351 -29.29 5.20 -27.61
CA ALA A 351 -28.61 4.40 -28.64
C ALA A 351 -27.09 4.37 -28.46
N GLY A 352 -26.58 4.61 -27.24
CA GLY A 352 -25.14 4.62 -26.93
C GLY A 352 -24.43 3.26 -27.09
N LEU A 353 -25.17 2.18 -27.27
CA LEU A 353 -24.67 0.86 -27.66
C LEU A 353 -25.20 0.51 -29.06
N LEU A 354 -24.30 0.31 -30.00
CA LEU A 354 -24.61 -0.02 -31.39
C LEU A 354 -24.16 -1.43 -31.73
N ILE A 355 -25.00 -2.18 -32.44
CA ILE A 355 -24.65 -3.46 -33.05
C ILE A 355 -24.52 -3.23 -34.55
N LEU A 356 -23.31 -3.41 -35.08
CA LEU A 356 -22.98 -3.12 -36.48
C LEU A 356 -22.33 -4.34 -37.13
N PRO A 357 -22.56 -4.61 -38.43
CA PRO A 357 -21.89 -5.71 -39.13
C PRO A 357 -20.38 -5.45 -39.26
N GLU A 358 -19.59 -6.47 -39.59
CA GLU A 358 -18.16 -6.26 -39.85
C GLU A 358 -17.91 -5.21 -40.96
N GLY A 359 -16.95 -4.30 -40.77
CA GLY A 359 -16.73 -3.22 -41.71
C GLY A 359 -15.96 -2.01 -41.14
N ASN A 360 -15.82 -0.97 -41.97
CA ASN A 360 -15.23 0.31 -41.57
C ASN A 360 -16.33 1.32 -41.26
N TYR A 361 -16.20 2.00 -40.14
CA TYR A 361 -17.20 2.94 -39.65
C TYR A 361 -16.58 4.28 -39.27
N THR A 362 -17.33 5.35 -39.55
CA THR A 362 -17.08 6.71 -39.10
C THR A 362 -18.23 7.14 -38.20
N ILE A 363 -17.92 7.52 -36.95
CA ILE A 363 -18.90 8.01 -35.97
C ILE A 363 -18.70 9.50 -35.74
N ILE A 364 -19.79 10.25 -35.84
CA ILE A 364 -19.89 11.69 -35.56
C ILE A 364 -20.99 11.89 -34.53
N LEU A 365 -20.78 12.81 -33.58
CA LEU A 365 -21.84 13.26 -32.68
C LEU A 365 -22.33 14.65 -33.09
N GLU A 366 -23.61 14.76 -33.39
CA GLU A 366 -24.27 16.01 -33.77
C GLU A 366 -25.12 16.54 -32.61
N LYS A 367 -24.86 17.78 -32.20
CA LYS A 367 -25.71 18.49 -31.24
C LYS A 367 -25.75 19.98 -31.60
N PRO A 368 -26.94 20.58 -31.82
CA PRO A 368 -27.05 22.01 -32.10
C PRO A 368 -26.34 22.84 -31.03
N GLY A 369 -25.44 23.73 -31.45
CA GLY A 369 -24.67 24.56 -30.51
C GLY A 369 -23.51 23.85 -29.79
N TYR A 370 -23.15 22.62 -30.17
CA TYR A 370 -21.98 21.91 -29.63
C TYR A 370 -21.16 21.19 -30.72
N ALA A 371 -19.84 21.23 -30.58
CA ALA A 371 -18.91 20.45 -31.40
C ALA A 371 -18.33 19.32 -30.53
N ALA A 372 -18.30 18.11 -31.07
CA ALA A 372 -17.65 16.98 -30.42
C ALA A 372 -16.12 17.08 -30.58
N ASN A 373 -15.36 16.65 -29.57
CA ASN A 373 -13.91 16.49 -29.68
C ASN A 373 -13.50 15.05 -29.28
N PRO A 374 -12.93 14.26 -30.19
CA PRO A 374 -12.64 14.60 -31.60
C PRO A 374 -13.92 14.81 -32.43
N PRO A 375 -13.87 15.56 -33.56
CA PRO A 375 -15.05 15.85 -34.37
C PRO A 375 -15.65 14.62 -35.06
N GLN A 376 -14.82 13.61 -35.34
CA GLN A 376 -15.21 12.31 -35.86
C GLN A 376 -14.22 11.23 -35.40
N GLN A 377 -14.66 9.98 -35.33
CA GLN A 377 -13.78 8.83 -35.07
C GLN A 377 -14.01 7.74 -36.12
N THR A 378 -12.92 7.21 -36.66
CA THR A 378 -12.92 6.14 -37.66
C THR A 378 -12.33 4.87 -37.08
N PHE A 379 -12.97 3.73 -37.27
CA PHE A 379 -12.49 2.43 -36.79
C PHE A 379 -12.92 1.30 -37.74
N ARG A 380 -12.27 0.15 -37.59
CA ARG A 380 -12.62 -1.11 -38.26
C ARG A 380 -13.20 -2.05 -37.21
N LEU A 381 -14.32 -2.68 -37.53
CA LEU A 381 -15.05 -3.60 -36.66
C LEU A 381 -14.99 -5.01 -37.25
N SER A 382 -14.52 -5.98 -36.47
CA SER A 382 -14.53 -7.41 -36.81
C SER A 382 -15.67 -8.13 -36.10
N THR A 383 -15.92 -9.38 -36.46
CA THR A 383 -16.94 -10.22 -35.81
C THR A 383 -16.64 -10.43 -34.32
N CYS A 384 -17.67 -10.26 -33.49
CA CYS A 384 -17.58 -10.32 -32.02
C CYS A 384 -16.65 -9.28 -31.37
N ASP A 385 -16.14 -8.28 -32.11
CA ASP A 385 -15.35 -7.20 -31.53
C ASP A 385 -16.22 -6.31 -30.64
N THR A 386 -15.61 -5.72 -29.61
CA THR A 386 -16.21 -4.65 -28.80
C THR A 386 -15.33 -3.41 -28.86
N VAL A 387 -15.81 -2.34 -29.48
CA VAL A 387 -15.08 -1.07 -29.62
C VAL A 387 -15.72 -0.03 -28.70
N GLU A 388 -14.95 0.48 -27.74
CA GLU A 388 -15.37 1.59 -26.88
C GLU A 388 -14.74 2.90 -27.34
N MET A 389 -15.54 3.96 -27.43
CA MET A 389 -15.08 5.29 -27.82
C MET A 389 -15.71 6.39 -26.98
N SER A 390 -14.93 7.47 -26.77
CA SER A 390 -15.36 8.63 -25.99
C SER A 390 -15.17 9.94 -26.73
N PHE A 391 -16.14 10.84 -26.53
CA PHE A 391 -16.14 12.20 -27.04
C PHE A 391 -16.22 13.19 -25.87
N THR A 392 -15.55 14.35 -26.02
CA THR A 392 -15.54 15.43 -25.03
C THR A 392 -16.22 16.69 -25.57
N ARG A 393 -16.70 17.55 -24.67
CA ARG A 393 -17.54 18.72 -25.01
C ARG A 393 -16.70 19.90 -25.50
N CYS A 394 -17.03 20.42 -26.68
CA CYS A 394 -16.70 21.77 -27.11
C CYS A 394 -17.99 22.58 -27.33
N TRP A 395 -18.10 23.77 -26.76
CA TRP A 395 -19.24 24.65 -27.01
C TRP A 395 -19.12 25.27 -28.42
N LEU A 396 -20.16 25.17 -29.25
CA LEU A 396 -20.31 26.08 -30.39
C LEU A 396 -21.01 27.33 -29.86
N ARG A 397 -20.30 28.46 -29.85
CA ARG A 397 -20.97 29.73 -29.59
C ARG A 397 -21.85 30.02 -30.81
N ASN A 398 -23.17 29.82 -30.67
CA ASN A 398 -24.17 30.30 -31.62
C ASN A 398 -24.00 31.82 -31.78
N THR A 399 -23.33 32.27 -32.82
CA THR A 399 -23.70 33.53 -33.48
C THR A 399 -24.84 33.22 -34.43
N GLY A 400 -26.02 33.02 -33.86
CA GLY A 400 -27.27 33.00 -34.61
C GLY A 400 -27.79 34.41 -34.77
N LYS A 401 -27.36 35.09 -35.83
CA LYS A 401 -28.23 35.90 -36.70
C LYS A 401 -27.54 35.95 -38.05
N GLN A 402 -28.21 35.38 -39.06
CA GLN A 402 -27.97 35.76 -40.45
C GLN A 402 -28.28 37.25 -40.55
N ASP A 403 -27.23 38.07 -40.54
CA ASP A 403 -27.28 39.33 -41.27
C ASP A 403 -26.72 39.05 -42.65
N SER A 404 -27.61 39.06 -43.63
CA SER A 404 -27.35 39.28 -45.04
C SER A 404 -26.74 40.68 -45.21
N SER A 405 -25.47 40.86 -44.82
CA SER A 405 -24.64 41.95 -45.30
C SER A 405 -23.17 41.52 -45.33
N GLY A 406 -22.65 41.32 -46.53
CA GLY A 406 -21.22 41.14 -46.69
C GLY A 406 -20.48 42.42 -46.29
N ARG A 407 -19.58 42.34 -45.31
CA ARG A 407 -18.24 42.97 -45.31
C ARG A 407 -17.46 42.69 -44.01
N ASN A 408 -16.26 42.10 -44.20
CA ASN A 408 -15.08 42.05 -43.32
C ASN A 408 -15.18 41.27 -41.98
N SER A 409 -14.99 39.95 -42.03
CA SER A 409 -14.38 39.24 -40.89
C SER A 409 -12.88 39.55 -40.86
N GLU A 410 -12.46 40.38 -39.91
CA GLU A 410 -11.07 40.71 -39.60
C GLU A 410 -10.39 39.68 -38.69
N TRP A 411 -10.92 38.46 -38.60
CA TRP A 411 -10.53 37.47 -37.60
C TRP A 411 -10.38 36.06 -38.20
N ASP A 412 -9.50 35.23 -37.63
CA ASP A 412 -9.16 33.88 -38.09
C ASP A 412 -9.00 32.89 -36.91
N LEU A 413 -8.75 31.61 -37.22
CA LEU A 413 -8.52 30.52 -36.26
C LEU A 413 -7.02 30.24 -36.10
N LEU A 414 -6.58 30.05 -34.86
CA LEU A 414 -5.21 29.67 -34.52
C LEU A 414 -5.22 28.39 -33.70
N GLU A 415 -4.67 27.31 -34.24
CA GLU A 415 -4.49 26.07 -33.51
C GLU A 415 -3.16 26.07 -32.76
N VAL A 416 -3.19 25.83 -31.46
CA VAL A 416 -2.01 25.72 -30.61
C VAL A 416 -1.90 24.29 -30.10
N ARG A 417 -0.83 23.62 -30.51
CA ARG A 417 -0.55 22.21 -30.21
C ARG A 417 0.68 22.07 -29.35
N SER A 418 0.73 20.99 -28.58
CA SER A 418 1.98 20.52 -28.02
C SER A 418 2.08 19.00 -27.89
N ASN A 419 3.31 18.49 -27.84
CA ASN A 419 3.57 17.06 -27.63
C ASN A 419 2.95 16.48 -26.34
N ILE A 420 2.61 17.33 -25.37
CA ILE A 420 1.88 16.96 -24.14
C ILE A 420 0.64 17.83 -23.97
N LYS A 421 -0.44 17.27 -23.43
CA LYS A 421 -1.70 18.01 -23.21
C LYS A 421 -1.64 18.92 -21.98
N ASN A 422 -2.57 19.86 -21.88
CA ASN A 422 -2.84 20.72 -20.74
C ASN A 422 -1.75 21.75 -20.40
N ALA A 423 -0.96 22.23 -21.38
CA ALA A 423 -0.08 23.40 -21.17
C ALA A 423 -0.89 24.69 -21.30
N ASP A 424 -0.71 25.64 -20.39
CA ASP A 424 -1.36 26.95 -20.43
C ASP A 424 -0.94 27.71 -21.68
N ILE A 425 -1.90 28.30 -22.41
CA ILE A 425 -1.62 29.06 -23.64
C ILE A 425 -1.61 30.56 -23.34
N TYR A 426 -0.62 31.26 -23.89
CA TYR A 426 -0.50 32.72 -23.88
C TYR A 426 -0.53 33.24 -25.32
N LEU A 427 -1.25 34.33 -25.53
CA LEU A 427 -1.35 35.03 -26.82
C LEU A 427 -1.00 36.50 -26.60
N ASP A 428 -0.03 37.02 -27.35
CA ASP A 428 0.46 38.40 -27.29
C ASP A 428 0.82 38.84 -25.85
N GLY A 429 1.46 37.93 -25.11
CA GLY A 429 1.87 38.14 -23.72
C GLY A 429 0.75 37.98 -22.68
N GLN A 430 -0.52 37.83 -23.09
CA GLN A 430 -1.64 37.63 -22.17
C GLN A 430 -1.94 36.14 -21.96
N LYS A 431 -2.10 35.73 -20.69
CA LYS A 431 -2.52 34.37 -20.35
C LYS A 431 -3.95 34.15 -20.77
N THR A 432 -4.18 33.13 -21.60
CA THR A 432 -5.55 32.69 -21.93
C THR A 432 -6.09 31.76 -20.85
N MET A 433 -7.40 31.50 -20.90
CA MET A 433 -8.04 30.48 -20.04
C MET A 433 -7.94 29.05 -20.62
N TYR A 434 -7.28 28.90 -21.77
CA TYR A 434 -7.25 27.67 -22.55
C TYR A 434 -5.91 26.94 -22.41
N LYS A 435 -5.92 25.63 -22.70
CA LYS A 435 -4.74 24.77 -22.60
C LYS A 435 -4.59 23.87 -23.83
N THR A 436 -3.37 23.54 -24.22
CA THR A 436 -3.08 22.71 -25.41
C THR A 436 -3.66 21.28 -25.31
N ASP A 437 -4.06 20.64 -26.41
CA ASP A 437 -4.20 21.18 -27.77
C ASP A 437 -5.52 21.97 -27.88
N TYR A 438 -5.48 23.20 -28.43
CA TYR A 438 -6.65 24.07 -28.49
C TYR A 438 -6.67 24.94 -29.74
N ILE A 439 -7.87 25.17 -30.30
CA ILE A 439 -8.09 26.10 -31.41
C ILE A 439 -8.64 27.41 -30.84
N LEU A 440 -7.80 28.44 -30.78
CA LEU A 440 -8.20 29.80 -30.46
C LEU A 440 -9.03 30.37 -31.60
N GLN A 441 -10.19 30.94 -31.25
CA GLN A 441 -11.15 31.49 -32.20
C GLN A 441 -11.18 33.01 -32.10
N ARG A 442 -11.52 33.66 -33.22
CA ARG A 442 -11.58 35.12 -33.32
C ARG A 442 -10.25 35.74 -32.89
N ILE A 443 -9.17 35.39 -33.57
CA ILE A 443 -7.90 36.10 -33.44
C ILE A 443 -7.79 37.08 -34.61
N PRO A 444 -7.47 38.37 -34.38
CA PRO A 444 -7.35 39.35 -35.46
C PRO A 444 -6.39 38.90 -36.57
N LEU A 445 -6.62 39.34 -37.80
CA LEU A 445 -5.65 39.11 -38.87
C LEU A 445 -4.38 39.91 -38.59
N GLY A 446 -3.22 39.28 -38.71
CA GLY A 446 -1.95 39.91 -38.32
C GLY A 446 -0.95 38.90 -37.77
N SER A 447 0.16 39.43 -37.25
CA SER A 447 1.18 38.63 -36.58
C SER A 447 0.90 38.61 -35.08
N HIS A 448 0.83 37.41 -34.51
CA HIS A 448 0.59 37.15 -33.11
C HIS A 448 1.72 36.33 -32.50
N ILE A 449 2.04 36.57 -31.23
CA ILE A 449 3.05 35.82 -30.50
C ILE A 449 2.34 34.80 -29.61
N VAL A 450 2.65 33.53 -29.81
CA VAL A 450 2.09 32.42 -29.05
C VAL A 450 3.17 31.86 -28.13
N ARG A 451 2.81 31.58 -26.88
CA ARG A 451 3.66 30.88 -25.92
C ARG A 451 2.84 29.86 -25.17
N VAL A 452 3.44 28.74 -24.79
CA VAL A 452 2.82 27.77 -23.89
C VAL A 452 3.64 27.60 -22.62
N GLU A 453 3.01 27.19 -21.53
CA GLU A 453 3.68 26.99 -20.25
C GLU A 453 3.08 25.81 -19.50
N LYS A 454 3.92 24.97 -18.91
CA LYS A 454 3.46 23.91 -18.02
C LYS A 454 4.45 23.72 -16.88
N LYS A 455 3.95 23.73 -15.65
CA LYS A 455 4.78 23.56 -14.44
C LYS A 455 5.58 22.25 -14.53
N GLY A 456 6.90 22.35 -14.34
CA GLY A 456 7.82 21.21 -14.37
C GLY A 456 8.26 20.79 -15.77
N TYR A 457 7.99 21.59 -16.81
CA TYR A 457 8.43 21.35 -18.18
C TYR A 457 9.19 22.55 -18.73
N LYS A 458 10.18 22.28 -19.59
CA LYS A 458 10.86 23.27 -20.42
C LYS A 458 10.23 23.24 -21.81
N VAL A 459 9.99 24.39 -22.41
CA VAL A 459 9.26 24.54 -23.67
C VAL A 459 10.24 24.94 -24.77
N TYR A 460 10.12 24.36 -25.96
CA TYR A 460 10.83 24.77 -27.17
C TYR A 460 9.89 24.75 -28.39
N PRO A 461 9.83 25.81 -29.21
CA PRO A 461 10.45 27.13 -28.99
C PRO A 461 9.84 27.84 -27.77
N GLU A 462 10.53 28.83 -27.18
CA GLU A 462 9.99 29.59 -26.04
C GLU A 462 8.76 30.43 -26.44
N GLU A 463 8.76 30.95 -27.66
CA GLU A 463 7.64 31.65 -28.28
C GLU A 463 7.62 31.39 -29.79
N GLN A 464 6.45 31.47 -30.41
CA GLN A 464 6.27 31.30 -31.85
C GLN A 464 5.43 32.44 -32.41
N VAL A 465 5.94 33.10 -33.45
CA VAL A 465 5.20 34.14 -34.17
C VAL A 465 4.37 33.49 -35.27
N VAL A 466 3.05 33.65 -35.21
CA VAL A 466 2.13 33.11 -36.21
C VAL A 466 1.44 34.27 -36.94
N ARG A 467 1.37 34.18 -38.27
CA ARG A 467 0.77 35.22 -39.12
C ARG A 467 -0.55 34.73 -39.71
N LEU A 468 -1.65 35.26 -39.20
CA LEU A 468 -3.00 34.92 -39.66
C LEU A 468 -3.34 35.71 -40.93
N ASN A 469 -3.73 35.00 -41.99
CA ASN A 469 -4.01 35.59 -43.30
C ASN A 469 -5.19 34.88 -43.99
N ARG A 470 -5.95 35.61 -44.82
CA ARG A 470 -7.18 35.12 -45.46
C ARG A 470 -7.00 33.95 -46.45
N LYS A 471 -5.77 33.54 -46.78
CA LYS A 471 -5.50 32.51 -47.78
C LYS A 471 -5.29 31.12 -47.17
N GLU A 472 -4.88 31.06 -45.90
CA GLU A 472 -4.62 29.80 -45.21
C GLU A 472 -5.88 29.33 -44.47
N LYS A 473 -6.24 28.05 -44.62
CA LYS A 473 -7.45 27.48 -43.99
C LYS A 473 -7.34 27.36 -42.47
N GLN A 474 -6.12 27.29 -41.93
CA GLN A 474 -5.83 27.09 -40.50
C GLN A 474 -4.34 27.35 -40.23
N SER A 475 -4.03 28.28 -39.33
CA SER A 475 -2.65 28.51 -38.87
C SER A 475 -2.36 27.72 -37.59
N THR A 476 -1.16 27.16 -37.47
CA THR A 476 -0.74 26.33 -36.32
C THR A 476 0.47 26.92 -35.57
N ALA A 477 0.48 26.78 -34.25
CA ALA A 477 1.63 26.96 -33.38
C ALA A 477 1.93 25.63 -32.68
N ASP A 478 3.12 25.08 -32.86
CA ASP A 478 3.49 23.75 -32.39
C ASP A 478 4.63 23.86 -31.38
N PHE A 479 4.42 23.32 -30.16
CA PHE A 479 5.40 23.37 -29.08
C PHE A 479 5.83 21.99 -28.61
N THR A 480 7.10 21.85 -28.29
CA THR A 480 7.67 20.65 -27.64
C THR A 480 8.00 20.97 -26.19
N LEU A 481 7.39 20.24 -25.27
CA LEU A 481 7.63 20.34 -23.83
C LEU A 481 8.40 19.12 -23.34
N THR A 482 9.50 19.37 -22.63
CA THR A 482 10.37 18.34 -22.07
C THR A 482 10.35 18.39 -20.55
N SER A 483 10.08 17.25 -19.91
CA SER A 483 9.95 17.16 -18.45
C SER A 483 11.26 17.57 -17.78
N GLN A 484 11.19 18.48 -16.80
CA GLN A 484 12.32 18.88 -15.96
C GLN A 484 12.37 18.08 -14.66
N VAL A 485 11.53 17.06 -14.54
CA VAL A 485 11.53 16.12 -13.41
C VAL A 485 11.53 14.69 -13.93
N ARG A 486 12.15 13.79 -13.16
CA ARG A 486 12.18 12.35 -13.40
C ARG A 486 11.66 11.61 -12.19
N ARG A 487 10.81 10.62 -12.41
CA ARG A 487 10.42 9.67 -11.36
C ARG A 487 11.53 8.62 -11.17
N VAL A 488 12.01 8.49 -9.94
CA VAL A 488 13.06 7.55 -9.54
C VAL A 488 12.63 6.80 -8.28
N THR A 489 12.91 5.51 -8.26
CA THR A 489 12.81 4.64 -7.09
C THR A 489 14.17 4.55 -6.41
N LEU A 490 14.26 5.04 -5.18
CA LEU A 490 15.44 4.89 -4.33
C LEU A 490 15.20 3.69 -3.42
N ASN A 491 16.16 2.77 -3.34
CA ASN A 491 16.04 1.57 -2.51
C ASN A 491 17.31 1.32 -1.69
N THR A 492 17.16 0.88 -0.44
CA THR A 492 18.27 0.43 0.41
C THR A 492 18.26 -1.07 0.61
N LYS A 493 19.44 -1.70 0.59
CA LYS A 493 19.61 -3.13 0.86
C LYS A 493 20.78 -3.37 1.82
N PRO A 494 20.79 -4.47 2.60
CA PRO A 494 19.69 -5.43 2.77
C PRO A 494 18.63 -4.95 3.77
N VAL A 495 18.92 -3.88 4.52
CA VAL A 495 18.02 -3.29 5.52
C VAL A 495 17.32 -2.06 4.99
N SER A 496 16.14 -1.80 5.54
CA SER A 496 15.40 -0.57 5.31
C SER A 496 15.98 0.55 6.17
N GLY A 497 16.66 1.50 5.52
CA GLY A 497 17.23 2.66 6.17
C GLY A 497 16.61 3.95 5.67
N ASP A 498 16.70 5.01 6.46
CA ASP A 498 16.14 6.31 6.08
C ASP A 498 16.87 6.88 4.87
N ILE A 499 16.13 7.50 3.95
CA ILE A 499 16.63 8.11 2.73
C ILE A 499 16.34 9.60 2.77
N PHE A 500 17.40 10.40 2.70
CA PHE A 500 17.35 11.85 2.62
C PHE A 500 17.84 12.29 1.25
N VAL A 501 17.10 13.20 0.61
CA VAL A 501 17.52 13.86 -0.63
C VAL A 501 17.49 15.36 -0.40
N ASP A 502 18.61 16.03 -0.69
CA ASP A 502 18.82 17.47 -0.47
C ASP A 502 18.48 17.93 0.96
N GLY A 503 18.77 17.07 1.94
CA GLY A 503 18.51 17.32 3.35
C GLY A 503 17.08 17.02 3.82
N ARG A 504 16.16 16.63 2.93
CA ARG A 504 14.78 16.26 3.28
C ARG A 504 14.62 14.75 3.40
N LEU A 505 14.03 14.28 4.49
CA LEU A 505 13.63 12.87 4.66
C LEU A 505 12.48 12.53 3.69
N LEU A 506 12.66 11.51 2.86
CA LEU A 506 11.65 11.05 1.91
C LEU A 506 10.96 9.75 2.33
N GLY A 507 11.63 8.92 3.12
CA GLY A 507 11.09 7.65 3.61
C GLY A 507 12.18 6.67 4.05
N ASN A 508 11.81 5.41 4.23
CA ASN A 508 12.66 4.34 4.75
C ASN A 508 12.59 3.11 3.83
N GLY A 509 13.73 2.53 3.47
CA GLY A 509 13.79 1.35 2.59
C GLY A 509 13.63 1.66 1.11
N GLU A 510 12.41 1.54 0.57
CA GLU A 510 12.10 1.83 -0.84
C GLU A 510 11.17 3.04 -0.95
N VAL A 511 11.55 4.04 -1.75
CA VAL A 511 10.83 5.29 -1.91
C VAL A 511 10.73 5.68 -3.39
N ASN A 512 9.51 5.96 -3.86
CA ASN A 512 9.26 6.52 -5.19
C ASN A 512 9.16 8.05 -5.10
N VAL A 513 10.08 8.76 -5.76
CA VAL A 513 10.15 10.22 -5.74
C VAL A 513 10.26 10.80 -7.14
N SER A 514 9.72 12.00 -7.36
CA SER A 514 10.00 12.79 -8.57
C SER A 514 11.08 13.83 -8.25
N LEU A 515 12.27 13.66 -8.82
CA LEU A 515 13.41 14.56 -8.63
C LEU A 515 13.56 15.47 -9.84
N ALA A 516 14.05 16.69 -9.63
CA ALA A 516 14.39 17.58 -10.73
C ALA A 516 15.55 17.01 -11.56
N LEU A 517 15.71 17.46 -12.80
CA LEU A 517 16.95 17.22 -13.53
C LEU A 517 18.06 18.07 -12.89
N GLY A 518 19.25 17.49 -12.73
CA GLY A 518 20.39 18.16 -12.07
C GLY A 518 20.99 17.35 -10.93
N GLU A 519 21.82 18.01 -10.13
CA GLU A 519 22.53 17.38 -9.00
C GLU A 519 21.66 17.28 -7.76
N HIS A 520 21.71 16.12 -7.09
CA HIS A 520 21.04 15.84 -5.83
C HIS A 520 22.00 15.19 -4.83
N ASP A 521 21.93 15.65 -3.57
CA ASP A 521 22.70 15.09 -2.45
C ASP A 521 21.86 14.02 -1.74
N ILE A 522 22.31 12.76 -1.79
CA ILE A 522 21.63 11.65 -1.11
C ILE A 522 22.40 11.24 0.14
N ARG A 523 21.69 11.20 1.26
CA ARG A 523 22.20 10.73 2.56
C ARG A 523 21.31 9.64 3.12
N PHE A 524 21.88 8.84 4.00
CA PHE A 524 21.25 7.66 4.56
C PHE A 524 21.29 7.70 6.09
N GLY A 525 20.22 7.24 6.74
CA GLY A 525 20.14 7.17 8.20
C GLY A 525 20.98 6.04 8.79
N GLU A 526 21.27 6.13 10.09
CA GLU A 526 21.90 5.02 10.81
C GLU A 526 20.92 3.84 10.94
N THR A 527 21.45 2.61 10.97
CA THR A 527 20.65 1.41 11.17
C THR A 527 21.38 0.46 12.12
N THR A 528 20.67 -0.20 13.02
CA THR A 528 21.27 -1.12 13.99
C THR A 528 22.05 -2.23 13.29
N LEU A 529 23.32 -2.44 13.66
CA LEU A 529 24.25 -3.42 13.06
C LEU A 529 24.69 -3.14 11.62
N TYR A 530 24.32 -2.01 11.01
CA TYR A 530 24.73 -1.69 9.64
C TYR A 530 25.29 -0.28 9.55
N LYS A 531 26.34 -0.11 8.75
CA LYS A 531 26.87 1.21 8.39
C LYS A 531 26.13 1.73 7.16
N PRO A 532 25.65 2.99 7.18
CA PRO A 532 25.02 3.58 6.01
C PRO A 532 26.02 3.73 4.85
N PRO A 533 25.52 3.72 3.60
CA PRO A 533 26.30 4.13 2.46
C PRO A 533 26.85 5.55 2.66
N ALA A 534 28.02 5.84 2.09
CA ALA A 534 28.54 7.20 2.06
C ALA A 534 27.59 8.14 1.33
N VAL A 535 27.61 9.42 1.71
CA VAL A 535 26.86 10.48 1.03
C VAL A 535 27.19 10.46 -0.46
N LYS A 536 26.16 10.42 -1.31
CA LYS A 536 26.33 10.29 -2.75
C LYS A 536 25.69 11.48 -3.45
N LYS A 537 26.51 12.20 -4.22
CA LYS A 537 26.02 13.14 -5.25
C LYS A 537 25.59 12.34 -6.46
N ILE A 538 24.34 12.50 -6.88
CA ILE A 538 23.83 11.91 -8.12
C ILE A 538 23.38 13.01 -9.07
N VAL A 539 23.53 12.78 -10.37
CA VAL A 539 23.00 13.68 -11.40
C VAL A 539 21.80 12.99 -12.04
N ILE A 540 20.61 13.57 -11.90
CA ILE A 540 19.40 13.09 -12.54
C ILE A 540 19.29 13.72 -13.93
N THR A 541 19.21 12.88 -14.94
CA THR A 541 19.11 13.22 -16.36
C THR A 541 17.87 12.57 -16.99
N GLU A 542 17.54 12.94 -18.24
CA GLU A 542 16.47 12.31 -19.03
C GLU A 542 16.71 10.82 -19.37
N ASP A 543 17.93 10.32 -19.14
CA ASP A 543 18.28 8.91 -19.36
C ASP A 543 18.62 8.14 -18.07
N SER A 544 18.57 8.80 -16.90
CA SER A 544 18.95 8.17 -15.63
C SER A 544 18.15 6.88 -15.34
N PRO A 545 18.70 5.88 -14.65
CA PRO A 545 17.93 4.67 -14.33
C PRO A 545 16.71 5.02 -13.47
N GLN A 546 15.57 4.36 -13.72
CA GLN A 546 14.37 4.53 -12.90
C GLN A 546 14.54 4.00 -11.48
N ARG A 547 15.56 3.16 -11.22
CA ARG A 547 15.82 2.55 -9.92
C ARG A 547 17.29 2.70 -9.52
N LEU A 548 17.52 3.25 -8.34
CA LEU A 548 18.84 3.38 -7.71
C LEU A 548 18.85 2.58 -6.41
N THR A 549 19.81 1.66 -6.28
CA THR A 549 19.96 0.82 -5.09
C THR A 549 21.23 1.19 -4.32
N PHE A 550 21.10 1.31 -3.01
CA PHE A 550 22.19 1.68 -2.09
C PHE A 550 22.38 0.59 -1.04
N THR A 551 23.64 0.24 -0.79
CA THR A 551 23.96 -0.94 0.02
C THR A 551 24.51 -0.53 1.38
N TYR A 552 23.77 -0.86 2.43
CA TYR A 552 24.23 -0.85 3.80
C TYR A 552 25.21 -2.00 4.04
N ILE A 553 26.24 -1.73 4.82
CA ILE A 553 27.31 -2.68 5.10
C ILE A 553 27.14 -3.23 6.51
N LEU A 554 27.05 -4.55 6.65
CA LEU A 554 27.00 -5.20 7.96
C LEU A 554 28.21 -4.80 8.81
N ASN A 555 27.93 -4.35 10.02
CA ASN A 555 28.86 -3.96 11.06
C ASN A 555 28.63 -4.83 12.30
N TYR A 556 28.89 -6.11 12.15
CA TYR A 556 28.76 -7.12 13.20
C TYR A 556 30.12 -7.78 13.45
N ASN A 557 30.66 -7.59 14.65
CA ASN A 557 31.95 -8.15 15.07
C ASN A 557 31.90 -8.57 16.54
N VAL A 558 32.15 -9.85 16.80
CA VAL A 558 32.17 -10.45 18.13
C VAL A 558 33.54 -11.08 18.33
N PHE A 559 34.22 -10.71 19.43
CA PHE A 559 35.56 -11.21 19.77
C PHE A 559 35.53 -12.09 21.02
N PHE A 560 36.38 -13.10 21.01
CA PHE A 560 36.62 -14.01 22.13
C PHE A 560 38.12 -14.03 22.44
N LYS A 561 38.48 -13.72 23.69
CA LYS A 561 39.87 -13.74 24.20
C LYS A 561 39.90 -14.31 25.63
N PRO A 562 41.04 -14.86 26.10
CA PRO A 562 41.14 -15.47 27.44
C PRO A 562 40.82 -14.55 28.62
N ASP A 563 41.05 -13.23 28.48
CA ASP A 563 40.98 -12.26 29.58
C ASP A 563 39.90 -11.17 29.42
N GLN A 564 39.03 -11.28 28.41
CA GLN A 564 38.09 -10.20 28.12
C GLN A 564 36.89 -10.22 29.08
N LYS A 565 36.74 -9.17 29.92
CA LYS A 565 35.48 -8.84 30.63
C LYS A 565 34.44 -8.29 29.64
N SER A 566 34.10 -9.07 28.61
CA SER A 566 33.20 -8.71 27.52
C SER A 566 31.82 -9.35 27.74
N ASN A 567 30.80 -8.88 27.02
CA ASN A 567 29.47 -9.51 26.95
C ASN A 567 29.48 -10.90 26.26
N THR A 568 30.65 -11.42 25.89
CA THR A 568 30.84 -12.73 25.25
C THR A 568 31.19 -13.79 26.28
N VAL A 569 30.41 -14.88 26.32
CA VAL A 569 30.61 -15.97 27.30
C VAL A 569 31.48 -17.07 26.68
N VAL A 570 32.70 -17.20 27.17
CA VAL A 570 33.61 -18.31 26.86
C VAL A 570 33.61 -19.30 28.02
N LYS A 571 33.42 -20.59 27.72
CA LYS A 571 33.54 -21.69 28.69
C LYS A 571 34.71 -22.59 28.30
N THR A 572 35.62 -22.85 29.23
CA THR A 572 36.71 -23.81 29.09
C THR A 572 36.30 -25.16 29.67
N GLY A 573 36.82 -26.24 29.12
CA GLY A 573 36.52 -27.57 29.59
C GLY A 573 37.14 -28.64 28.71
N TYR A 574 36.52 -29.82 28.72
CA TYR A 574 37.03 -30.99 28.01
C TYR A 574 35.92 -31.88 27.48
N LEU A 575 36.28 -32.79 26.57
CA LEU A 575 35.41 -33.85 26.04
C LEU A 575 36.07 -35.22 26.21
N PHE A 576 35.24 -36.25 26.27
CA PHE A 576 35.65 -37.65 26.16
C PHE A 576 34.99 -38.31 24.94
N SER A 577 35.01 -39.65 24.88
CA SER A 577 34.47 -40.45 23.78
C SER A 577 32.97 -40.26 23.52
N ASP A 578 32.24 -39.72 24.50
CA ASP A 578 30.82 -39.37 24.40
C ASP A 578 30.56 -38.05 23.63
N ASN A 579 31.61 -37.27 23.33
CA ASN A 579 31.53 -35.94 22.74
C ASN A 579 30.69 -34.94 23.55
N ILE A 580 30.53 -35.15 24.86
CA ILE A 580 29.82 -34.23 25.74
C ILE A 580 30.82 -33.20 26.30
N PHE A 581 30.48 -31.91 26.22
CA PHE A 581 31.31 -30.85 26.77
C PHE A 581 31.15 -30.76 28.29
N HIS A 582 32.22 -31.01 29.02
CA HIS A 582 32.28 -30.86 30.47
C HIS A 582 33.02 -29.56 30.82
N GLN A 583 32.28 -28.55 31.28
CA GLN A 583 32.88 -27.29 31.73
C GLN A 583 33.74 -27.53 32.98
N SER A 584 34.97 -27.03 32.97
CA SER A 584 35.89 -27.14 34.11
C SER A 584 36.91 -26.01 34.11
N ASN A 585 37.19 -25.50 35.31
CA ASN A 585 38.22 -24.49 35.55
C ASN A 585 39.56 -25.14 35.95
N LYS A 586 39.58 -26.47 36.15
CA LYS A 586 40.76 -27.24 36.58
C LYS A 586 41.31 -28.15 35.47
N ALA A 587 40.46 -28.54 34.53
CA ALA A 587 40.79 -29.43 33.43
C ALA A 587 40.24 -28.81 32.14
N GLY A 588 41.05 -28.79 31.09
CA GLY A 588 40.78 -28.04 29.86
C GLY A 588 41.94 -27.12 29.51
N PRO A 589 41.73 -26.21 28.53
CA PRO A 589 42.78 -25.33 28.02
C PRO A 589 43.44 -24.49 29.11
N GLU A 590 44.76 -24.49 29.13
CA GLU A 590 45.54 -23.60 29.99
C GLU A 590 45.56 -22.19 29.39
N THR A 591 45.70 -21.17 30.24
CA THR A 591 45.86 -19.79 29.78
C THR A 591 47.27 -19.31 30.10
N GLU A 592 48.05 -19.01 29.06
CA GLU A 592 49.45 -18.59 29.19
C GLU A 592 49.65 -17.17 28.62
N LEU A 593 50.61 -16.42 29.17
CA LEU A 593 51.01 -15.12 28.61
C LEU A 593 52.01 -15.34 27.47
N ASN A 594 51.63 -14.97 26.24
CA ASN A 594 52.56 -15.01 25.11
C ASN A 594 53.40 -13.72 25.07
N LYS A 595 54.72 -13.85 25.19
CA LYS A 595 55.65 -12.70 25.26
C LYS A 595 55.76 -11.90 23.96
N THR A 596 55.53 -12.53 22.80
CA THR A 596 55.67 -11.89 21.49
C THR A 596 54.59 -10.84 21.26
N ILE A 597 53.35 -11.14 21.65
CA ILE A 597 52.20 -10.25 21.49
C ILE A 597 51.78 -9.54 22.79
N ASN A 598 52.38 -9.91 23.92
CA ASN A 598 52.04 -9.42 25.26
C ASN A 598 50.54 -9.54 25.59
N GLU A 599 49.91 -10.63 25.14
CA GLU A 599 48.52 -10.97 25.43
C GLU A 599 48.44 -12.43 25.89
N LYS A 600 47.39 -12.77 26.65
CA LYS A 600 47.12 -14.16 27.02
C LYS A 600 46.57 -14.95 25.83
N VAL A 601 46.91 -16.23 25.80
CA VAL A 601 46.48 -17.21 24.80
C VAL A 601 45.94 -18.45 25.51
N TRP A 602 45.04 -19.18 24.85
CA TRP A 602 44.67 -20.53 25.27
C TRP A 602 45.67 -21.53 24.69
N LYS A 603 46.19 -22.41 25.54
CA LYS A 603 47.01 -23.56 25.15
C LYS A 603 46.17 -24.80 25.34
N LEU A 604 45.76 -25.40 24.22
CA LEU A 604 44.90 -26.57 24.18
C LEU A 604 45.76 -27.82 24.03
N GLY A 605 45.52 -28.77 24.91
CA GLY A 605 46.29 -29.98 25.12
C GLY A 605 45.42 -31.23 25.32
N TYR A 606 45.82 -32.06 26.28
CA TYR A 606 44.96 -33.09 26.85
C TYR A 606 44.51 -32.69 28.26
N ALA A 607 43.20 -32.67 28.49
CA ALA A 607 42.64 -32.33 29.80
C ALA A 607 43.04 -33.34 30.90
N PHE A 608 43.28 -34.60 30.51
CA PHE A 608 43.67 -35.69 31.39
C PHE A 608 44.74 -36.55 30.70
N GLN A 609 45.96 -36.02 30.62
CA GLN A 609 47.09 -36.64 29.93
C GLN A 609 47.43 -38.07 30.36
N TYR A 610 46.95 -38.53 31.52
CA TYR A 610 47.18 -39.87 32.06
C TYR A 610 45.98 -40.83 31.91
N ARG A 611 44.88 -40.41 31.28
CA ARG A 611 43.71 -41.27 30.99
C ARG A 611 43.80 -41.86 29.58
N ASN A 612 43.27 -43.07 29.37
CA ASN A 612 43.16 -43.70 28.06
C ASN A 612 41.68 -43.99 27.70
N PRO A 613 41.12 -43.38 26.62
CA PRO A 613 41.74 -42.35 25.79
C PRO A 613 41.91 -41.03 26.58
N PRO A 614 42.87 -40.18 26.19
CA PRO A 614 43.01 -38.86 26.79
C PRO A 614 41.77 -38.01 26.49
N GLY A 615 41.41 -37.11 27.42
CA GLY A 615 40.37 -36.11 27.18
C GLY A 615 40.85 -35.04 26.20
N GLU A 616 39.94 -34.52 25.38
CA GLU A 616 40.20 -33.44 24.43
C GLU A 616 39.94 -32.08 25.12
N ASP A 617 40.92 -31.18 25.11
CA ASP A 617 40.71 -29.81 25.57
C ASP A 617 39.76 -29.06 24.64
N ALA A 618 38.87 -28.25 25.22
CA ALA A 618 37.86 -27.55 24.46
C ALA A 618 37.46 -26.17 25.00
N LEU A 619 37.01 -25.34 24.06
CA LEU A 619 36.45 -24.01 24.26
C LEU A 619 35.05 -23.98 23.66
N LEU A 620 34.07 -23.64 24.47
CA LEU A 620 32.69 -23.40 24.03
C LEU A 620 32.41 -21.89 24.05
N LEU A 621 32.25 -21.31 22.86
CA LEU A 621 31.97 -19.90 22.64
C LEU A 621 30.47 -19.72 22.42
N ASN A 622 29.82 -18.86 23.20
CA ASN A 622 28.43 -18.50 22.98
C ASN A 622 28.33 -17.19 22.20
N ILE A 623 27.55 -17.18 21.12
CA ILE A 623 27.28 -16.00 20.31
C ILE A 623 25.78 -15.83 20.12
N PHE A 624 25.29 -14.59 20.24
CA PHE A 624 23.91 -14.25 19.96
C PHE A 624 23.81 -13.59 18.58
N ILE A 625 23.09 -14.20 17.64
CA ILE A 625 22.82 -13.64 16.31
C ILE A 625 21.47 -12.89 16.37
N PRO A 626 21.44 -11.57 16.18
CA PRO A 626 20.20 -10.80 16.18
C PRO A 626 19.25 -11.23 15.05
N ALA A 627 17.94 -11.23 15.31
CA ALA A 627 16.94 -11.70 14.34
C ALA A 627 16.89 -10.87 13.04
N ASN A 628 17.34 -9.61 13.08
CA ASN A 628 17.40 -8.69 11.95
C ASN A 628 18.75 -8.73 11.21
N LEU A 629 19.66 -9.63 11.58
CA LEU A 629 20.93 -9.82 10.88
C LEU A 629 20.69 -10.67 9.63
N ASP A 630 21.06 -10.13 8.46
CA ASP A 630 20.89 -10.82 7.18
C ASP A 630 22.02 -11.86 7.01
N LEU A 631 21.69 -13.13 7.26
CA LEU A 631 22.61 -14.25 7.13
C LEU A 631 22.92 -14.61 5.66
N SER A 632 22.33 -13.93 4.67
CA SER A 632 22.78 -14.04 3.27
C SER A 632 24.11 -13.31 3.03
N GLN A 633 24.45 -12.31 3.86
CA GLN A 633 25.75 -11.66 3.80
C GLN A 633 26.82 -12.52 4.49
N PRO A 634 28.02 -12.69 3.91
CA PRO A 634 29.01 -13.61 4.43
C PRO A 634 29.52 -13.21 5.82
N LEU A 635 29.44 -14.16 6.75
CA LEU A 635 30.01 -14.12 8.09
C LEU A 635 31.06 -15.22 8.21
N ALA A 636 32.22 -14.84 8.72
CA ALA A 636 33.34 -15.73 8.94
C ALA A 636 33.66 -15.88 10.42
N LEU A 637 34.04 -17.10 10.81
CA LEU A 637 34.79 -17.41 12.01
C LEU A 637 36.28 -17.32 11.69
N LYS A 638 36.97 -16.35 12.28
CA LYS A 638 38.43 -16.20 12.21
C LYS A 638 39.05 -16.71 13.50
N LEU A 639 40.00 -17.63 13.39
CA LEU A 639 40.73 -18.24 14.50
C LEU A 639 42.22 -17.93 14.37
N TRP A 640 42.75 -17.14 15.30
CA TRP A 640 44.20 -16.92 15.42
C TRP A 640 44.81 -18.10 16.16
N ILE A 641 44.87 -19.23 15.47
CA ILE A 641 45.26 -20.53 15.98
C ILE A 641 46.58 -20.98 15.35
N TYR A 642 47.46 -21.60 16.14
CA TYR A 642 48.84 -21.85 15.75
C TYR A 642 49.31 -23.23 16.19
N LYS A 643 50.11 -23.87 15.34
CA LYS A 643 50.84 -25.09 15.70
C LYS A 643 52.04 -24.74 16.58
N THR A 644 52.23 -25.51 17.63
CA THR A 644 53.34 -25.35 18.58
C THR A 644 54.37 -26.47 18.40
N LYS A 645 55.58 -26.29 18.93
CA LYS A 645 56.58 -27.35 19.04
C LYS A 645 56.56 -28.06 20.39
N ASP A 646 55.68 -27.62 21.30
CA ASP A 646 55.51 -28.20 22.61
C ASP A 646 54.83 -29.56 22.45
N LEU A 647 55.62 -30.62 22.58
CA LEU A 647 55.15 -32.00 22.50
C LEU A 647 54.46 -32.39 23.80
N TYR A 648 53.48 -33.28 23.71
CA TYR A 648 52.98 -33.97 24.90
C TYR A 648 54.06 -34.92 25.47
N PRO A 649 53.97 -35.25 26.78
CA PRO A 649 54.88 -36.20 27.38
C PRO A 649 54.93 -37.53 26.60
N LEU A 650 56.12 -38.08 26.40
CA LEU A 650 56.36 -39.41 25.79
C LEU A 650 56.01 -39.54 24.29
N ILE A 651 55.93 -38.44 23.54
CA ILE A 651 55.65 -38.43 22.10
C ILE A 651 56.88 -37.98 21.30
N LEU A 652 57.16 -38.66 20.17
CA LEU A 652 58.34 -38.40 19.31
C LEU A 652 58.06 -37.58 18.04
N LYS A 653 56.80 -37.44 17.64
CA LYS A 653 56.39 -36.69 16.43
C LYS A 653 55.31 -35.68 16.79
N ALA A 654 55.46 -34.43 16.33
CA ALA A 654 54.49 -33.35 16.55
C ALA A 654 53.33 -33.39 15.53
N GLY A 655 52.19 -32.84 15.93
CA GLY A 655 50.90 -32.99 15.27
C GLY A 655 49.86 -32.19 16.05
N SER A 656 49.74 -30.91 15.73
CA SER A 656 48.77 -30.00 16.34
C SER A 656 47.51 -30.01 15.49
N TYR A 657 46.44 -30.65 15.95
CA TYR A 657 45.18 -30.71 15.22
C TYR A 657 44.04 -30.16 16.07
N TYR A 658 43.06 -29.54 15.42
CA TYR A 658 41.85 -29.09 16.09
C TYR A 658 40.62 -29.37 15.24
N SER A 659 39.46 -29.29 15.87
CA SER A 659 38.17 -29.40 15.22
C SER A 659 37.28 -28.25 15.66
N VAL A 660 36.35 -27.90 14.78
CA VAL A 660 35.37 -26.84 15.00
C VAL A 660 33.99 -27.44 14.75
N ASN A 661 33.12 -27.32 15.74
CA ASN A 661 31.70 -27.61 15.63
C ASN A 661 30.91 -26.33 15.88
N ILE A 662 29.82 -26.14 15.15
CA ILE A 662 28.89 -25.03 15.34
C ILE A 662 27.52 -25.63 15.57
N ASN A 663 26.93 -25.34 16.72
CA ASN A 663 25.73 -25.98 17.22
C ASN A 663 25.92 -27.51 17.22
N GLN A 664 25.04 -28.25 16.55
CA GLN A 664 25.13 -29.71 16.42
C GLN A 664 25.95 -30.17 15.21
N TYR A 665 26.42 -29.23 14.38
CA TYR A 665 27.09 -29.52 13.12
C TYR A 665 28.61 -29.49 13.24
N VAL A 666 29.25 -30.45 12.59
CA VAL A 666 30.70 -30.50 12.52
C VAL A 666 31.17 -29.72 11.29
N LEU A 667 31.79 -28.57 11.53
CA LEU A 667 32.34 -27.73 10.45
C LEU A 667 33.55 -28.43 9.81
N ARG A 668 34.50 -28.88 10.67
CA ARG A 668 35.73 -29.59 10.29
C ARG A 668 36.25 -30.46 11.44
N LYS A 669 36.60 -31.72 11.15
CA LYS A 669 36.97 -32.75 12.15
C LYS A 669 38.45 -32.83 12.53
N SER A 670 39.36 -32.38 11.67
CA SER A 670 40.81 -32.43 11.94
C SER A 670 41.53 -31.43 11.05
N ILE A 671 41.84 -30.27 11.60
CA ILE A 671 42.46 -29.14 10.93
C ILE A 671 43.85 -28.96 11.50
N LEU A 672 44.86 -28.89 10.62
CA LEU A 672 46.20 -28.44 10.98
C LEU A 672 46.21 -26.90 10.92
N PRO A 673 46.59 -26.18 11.99
CA PRO A 673 46.72 -24.72 11.93
C PRO A 673 47.62 -24.26 10.78
N GLY A 674 47.18 -23.26 10.01
CA GLY A 674 47.93 -22.76 8.86
C GLY A 674 49.29 -22.16 9.22
N HIS A 675 49.43 -21.64 10.44
CA HIS A 675 50.59 -20.89 10.90
C HIS A 675 51.24 -21.51 12.14
N SER A 676 52.55 -21.30 12.30
CA SER A 676 53.28 -21.64 13.52
C SER A 676 53.22 -20.54 14.56
N GLU A 677 53.45 -20.90 15.83
CA GLU A 677 53.52 -19.95 16.94
C GLU A 677 54.53 -18.80 16.71
N LYS A 678 55.60 -19.04 15.93
CA LYS A 678 56.59 -18.00 15.58
C LYS A 678 56.02 -16.92 14.67
N GLU A 679 54.94 -17.23 13.96
CA GLU A 679 54.25 -16.35 13.02
C GLU A 679 53.04 -15.69 13.68
N ILE A 680 52.95 -15.68 15.02
CA ILE A 680 51.84 -15.05 15.73
C ILE A 680 51.69 -13.57 15.33
N GLY A 681 50.48 -13.18 14.93
CA GLY A 681 50.23 -11.84 14.42
C GLY A 681 48.81 -11.67 13.87
N ASN A 682 48.37 -10.42 13.72
CA ASN A 682 46.98 -10.10 13.34
C ASN A 682 46.57 -10.60 11.95
N ALA A 683 47.50 -10.78 11.01
CA ALA A 683 47.21 -11.24 9.65
C ALA A 683 47.14 -12.77 9.51
N ASN A 684 47.57 -13.52 10.54
CA ASN A 684 47.80 -14.96 10.44
C ASN A 684 46.72 -15.71 11.24
N TYR A 685 45.66 -16.14 10.56
CA TYR A 685 44.50 -16.80 11.12
C TYR A 685 43.88 -17.80 10.13
N ASP A 686 43.23 -18.82 10.67
CA ASP A 686 42.36 -19.70 9.88
C ASP A 686 40.97 -19.05 9.79
N SER A 687 40.30 -19.15 8.64
CA SER A 687 39.01 -18.49 8.38
C SER A 687 38.00 -19.44 7.77
N PHE A 688 36.77 -19.42 8.28
CA PHE A 688 35.69 -20.29 7.82
C PHE A 688 34.42 -19.48 7.63
N LEU A 689 33.74 -19.64 6.50
CA LEU A 689 32.36 -19.14 6.34
C LEU A 689 31.44 -19.99 7.20
N ILE A 690 30.58 -19.34 7.99
CA ILE A 690 29.76 -20.04 9.01
C ILE A 690 28.26 -19.77 8.87
N ASN A 691 27.83 -18.99 7.87
CA ASN A 691 26.43 -18.60 7.66
C ASN A 691 25.44 -19.76 7.74
N GLU A 692 25.72 -20.86 7.07
CA GLU A 692 24.83 -22.03 6.96
C GLU A 692 24.65 -22.78 8.29
N PHE A 693 25.54 -22.54 9.27
CA PHE A 693 25.50 -23.20 10.57
C PHE A 693 24.92 -22.31 11.68
N LEU A 694 24.60 -21.05 11.35
CA LEU A 694 24.06 -20.07 12.27
C LEU A 694 22.54 -19.95 12.11
N HIS A 695 21.85 -19.68 13.21
CA HIS A 695 20.45 -19.28 13.22
C HIS A 695 20.25 -18.03 14.09
N PRO A 696 19.15 -17.26 13.91
CA PRO A 696 18.77 -16.22 14.86
C PRO A 696 18.73 -16.74 16.30
N GLY A 697 19.21 -15.94 17.24
CA GLY A 697 19.30 -16.30 18.67
C GLY A 697 20.67 -16.83 19.10
N ASN A 698 20.67 -17.65 20.15
CA ASN A 698 21.90 -18.18 20.74
C ASN A 698 22.47 -19.31 19.89
N ASN A 699 23.75 -19.21 19.55
CA ASN A 699 24.51 -20.23 18.86
C ASN A 699 25.76 -20.58 19.68
N GLN A 700 26.26 -21.79 19.49
CA GLN A 700 27.42 -22.32 20.18
C GLN A 700 28.50 -22.69 19.18
N ILE A 701 29.73 -22.26 19.43
CA ILE A 701 30.90 -22.65 18.65
C ILE A 701 31.84 -23.42 19.58
N LEU A 702 32.04 -24.69 19.30
CA LEU A 702 32.93 -25.57 20.03
C LEU A 702 34.23 -25.73 19.25
N ILE A 703 35.35 -25.32 19.86
CA ILE A 703 36.70 -25.51 19.33
C ILE A 703 37.40 -26.49 20.25
N LYS A 704 37.92 -27.60 19.72
CA LYS A 704 38.57 -28.63 20.53
C LYS A 704 39.78 -29.25 19.84
N THR A 705 40.72 -29.77 20.62
CA THR A 705 41.79 -30.65 20.09
C THR A 705 41.20 -31.96 19.60
N THR A 706 41.92 -32.68 18.73
CA THR A 706 41.51 -34.02 18.29
C THR A 706 42.30 -35.11 19.01
N THR A 707 41.78 -36.34 19.02
CA THR A 707 42.53 -37.54 19.48
C THR A 707 43.86 -37.78 18.76
N SER A 708 44.01 -37.30 17.52
CA SER A 708 45.27 -37.38 16.77
C SER A 708 46.27 -36.27 17.10
N THR A 709 45.87 -35.32 17.96
CA THR A 709 46.72 -34.23 18.41
C THR A 709 47.75 -34.79 19.38
N ASN A 710 49.02 -34.49 19.16
CA ASN A 710 50.13 -35.00 19.96
C ASN A 710 51.18 -33.90 20.30
N SER A 711 50.87 -32.66 19.94
CA SER A 711 51.51 -31.41 20.37
C SER A 711 50.44 -30.36 20.65
N TYR A 712 50.72 -29.43 21.57
CA TYR A 712 49.75 -28.41 21.96
C TYR A 712 49.31 -27.54 20.78
N VAL A 713 48.10 -26.99 20.87
CA VAL A 713 47.55 -26.00 19.94
C VAL A 713 47.40 -24.68 20.68
N MET A 714 47.91 -23.58 20.12
CA MET A 714 47.79 -22.26 20.74
C MET A 714 46.71 -21.47 20.02
N LEU A 715 45.69 -20.99 20.75
CA LEU A 715 44.66 -20.10 20.24
C LEU A 715 44.74 -18.74 20.95
N TRP A 716 45.07 -17.69 20.19
CA TRP A 716 45.14 -16.34 20.74
C TRP A 716 43.75 -15.72 20.91
N LYS A 717 42.94 -15.73 19.85
CA LYS A 717 41.59 -15.16 19.85
C LYS A 717 40.73 -15.79 18.76
N ALA A 718 39.42 -15.66 18.91
CA ALA A 718 38.46 -15.95 17.87
C ALA A 718 37.61 -14.71 17.57
N GLN A 719 37.20 -14.54 16.31
CA GLN A 719 36.28 -13.49 15.89
C GLN A 719 35.18 -14.08 15.02
N VAL A 720 33.93 -13.69 15.29
CA VAL A 720 32.83 -13.84 14.33
C VAL A 720 32.51 -12.47 13.77
N GLY A 721 32.56 -12.32 12.46
CA GLY A 721 32.25 -11.07 11.80
C GLY A 721 32.44 -11.17 10.30
N ARG A 722 32.60 -10.04 9.62
CA ARG A 722 32.82 -10.04 8.17
C ARG A 722 34.18 -10.72 7.83
N PRO A 723 34.24 -11.55 6.76
CA PRO A 723 35.48 -12.16 6.26
C PRO A 723 36.58 -11.14 5.97
#